data_AF-A0A9P3ZR76-F1
#
_entry.id   AF-A0A9P3ZR76-F1
#
_cell.length_a   1.000
_cell.length_b   1.000
_cell.length_c   1.000
_cell.angle_alpha   90.00
_cell.angle_beta   90.00
_cell.angle_gamma   90.00
#
_symmetry.space_group_name_H-M   'P 1'
#
loop_
_entity.id
_entity.type
_entity.pdbx_description
1 polymer ?
#
loop_
_entity_poly.entity_id
_entity_poly.type
_entity_poly.pdbx_seq_one_letter_code
_entity_poly.pdbx_strand_id
1 'polypeptide(L)'
;MKLLYFFCLPVVAVCVAAAQTAASRLPSLPPPFMKTECRQGESPVSVVQAEIKSRVMENLAETEVTLVFRNPNSRVMEGELAYPLPAGATVQGYALDINGRMVDGVPVPKKKARVIFENEVRRQIDPGLVEWSGGNMFKTRVYPIPVGGTRTIRLRYSCVLPENAEGVPSLQIPMNFKEKLDSLKLRMEVLNSRKPVVVSSPLDNVEFKGWSSAFLAEKEWKGLSLTEDLFIALPRAEGKKAEEASVFVESSDGKSYAAVFLPPSQAAVNTEARACPGFIHLVWDASGSMKDIDVTKVLDFLKSYLSYGNVGKGVELCLTVVRDRVLPSKTFTVAPDRLEDLSRELKALDYDGATGDLGVAAALYADRKGACMVVSDGLVNFSAAPGRTTPLPEEAYAVVAVPRKDVNLFKSMGFRILDLSTQTVEQAMEKVRSGEVHAGFDDKGDMPWGAFLRYESPGLPAGSVLLVAELEGKGVFTGGIKVSGGGVPDRNIPVSVDTDRALPGTMLRSLYAQAKLNELMRQPASGGRDEAVRELGMEYGMVTPGTSLLVLDSLDQYLEYGVRPSASSPELRAEYDRMMMEGEKREVLKEESARLDRLKTYLASWERLQKWYDSLKYVPAEVLWKQGKMEEAIDAYEKILKQDAGNRYAMKRLKEFRSTLEGVKKAAKAKEERQTLKRKLEKEYAVGMPESVQGMLSLASGFRDVGDYEKAVLLFGNVLKKDPDNAAARRELENISRRMVFSCRAAFDKARAAMQEAVDGASDDPFMFVPVPVSSPVMQFSGNDENSDPFGADFAVDSVNGVPERAPASTVVEEGDLLPPMLEEGAELGLEEENSFSGSATGNTDKITLPTISGAAGGFGSLSENAGALRKSRSGSSPVVNVKAWDSKAPYLAALEAADRPVAVYMRLKEQYGESPGFYMDCADWFAGKGEKALAIQILSNLAELELENRSLLRVLGYKLRYMGELEQAKYIFEIVKNLFPEEPQSYRDLALVLDELGEAQAAFDMYKEVLDRPMPERFTGIEQIVLVEMNRLLSRSKAQGLDLDTRRIDPAFIRPVEADLRVVINWDTDASDMDLWVTDATGEKCYYSNKLTKSGGHLSRDVTQGYGPEEYLVRKAIPGPYRIQTDYYGTHSQKMLAPVTLYAEVYTDYGRPEETRKTSVFRLDGRKQVVHVGDVTYGRNQQEGMTRDYQVKAGETRSSIAADQLGDKERKKEIIRLNPELKEREPKAGEIIKLPR
;
A
#
# COMPACT_ATOMS: atom_id res chain seq x y z
N MET A 1 -9.53 -26.66 -71.81
CA MET A 1 -8.49 -25.66 -71.45
C MET A 1 -8.96 -24.22 -71.68
N LYS A 2 -9.09 -23.69 -72.92
CA LYS A 2 -9.38 -22.24 -73.13
C LYS A 2 -10.57 -21.66 -72.33
N LEU A 3 -11.66 -22.41 -72.16
CA LEU A 3 -12.81 -21.97 -71.35
C LEU A 3 -12.51 -21.79 -69.85
N LEU A 4 -11.60 -22.61 -69.29
CA LEU A 4 -11.24 -22.53 -67.87
C LEU A 4 -10.44 -21.25 -67.59
N TYR A 5 -9.49 -20.92 -68.48
CA TYR A 5 -8.68 -19.70 -68.40
C TYR A 5 -9.54 -18.42 -68.39
N PHE A 6 -10.65 -18.41 -69.14
CA PHE A 6 -11.55 -17.26 -69.24
C PHE A 6 -12.38 -17.00 -67.96
N PHE A 7 -12.62 -18.04 -67.14
CA PHE A 7 -13.26 -17.87 -65.82
C PHE A 7 -12.24 -17.68 -64.70
N CYS A 8 -11.05 -18.29 -64.79
CA CYS A 8 -10.01 -18.09 -63.78
C CYS A 8 -9.40 -16.69 -63.82
N LEU A 9 -9.23 -16.06 -64.99
CA LEU A 9 -8.65 -14.70 -65.06
C LEU A 9 -9.42 -13.64 -64.25
N PRO A 10 -10.74 -13.46 -64.39
CA PRO A 10 -11.47 -12.47 -63.60
C PRO A 10 -11.51 -12.80 -62.10
N VAL A 11 -11.58 -14.09 -61.73
CA VAL A 11 -11.50 -14.50 -60.32
C VAL A 11 -10.12 -14.19 -59.73
N VAL A 12 -9.04 -14.51 -60.43
CA VAL A 12 -7.67 -14.16 -60.01
C VAL A 12 -7.47 -12.65 -59.97
N ALA A 13 -8.01 -11.89 -60.94
CA ALA A 13 -7.95 -10.43 -60.93
C ALA A 13 -8.70 -9.82 -59.72
N VAL A 14 -9.87 -10.36 -59.36
CA VAL A 14 -10.61 -9.96 -58.16
C VAL A 14 -9.87 -10.35 -56.88
N CYS A 15 -9.30 -11.55 -56.80
CA CYS A 15 -8.49 -11.98 -55.65
C CYS A 15 -7.19 -11.16 -55.52
N VAL A 16 -6.54 -10.77 -56.62
CA VAL A 16 -5.36 -9.91 -56.61
C VAL A 16 -5.73 -8.48 -56.23
N ALA A 17 -6.83 -7.93 -56.77
CA ALA A 17 -7.32 -6.61 -56.37
C ALA A 17 -7.75 -6.58 -54.89
N ALA A 18 -8.39 -7.64 -54.38
CA ALA A 18 -8.71 -7.80 -52.97
C ALA A 18 -7.45 -7.93 -52.09
N ALA A 19 -6.43 -8.68 -52.54
CA ALA A 19 -5.15 -8.78 -51.83
C ALA A 19 -4.37 -7.46 -51.83
N GLN A 20 -4.38 -6.71 -52.93
CA GLN A 20 -3.76 -5.38 -53.02
C GLN A 20 -4.48 -4.36 -52.13
N THR A 21 -5.82 -4.31 -52.18
CA THR A 21 -6.62 -3.44 -51.31
C THR A 21 -6.65 -3.87 -49.84
N ALA A 22 -6.28 -5.11 -49.52
CA ALA A 22 -6.00 -5.53 -48.15
C ALA A 22 -4.58 -5.13 -47.70
N ALA A 23 -3.58 -5.25 -48.59
CA ALA A 23 -2.21 -4.86 -48.31
C ALA A 23 -2.02 -3.34 -48.13
N SER A 24 -2.83 -2.51 -48.80
CA SER A 24 -2.76 -1.05 -48.74
C SER A 24 -3.50 -0.41 -47.55
N ARG A 25 -3.85 -1.19 -46.52
CA ARG A 25 -4.57 -0.73 -45.30
C ARG A 25 -3.67 -0.72 -44.06
N LEU A 26 -3.98 0.19 -43.14
CA LEU A 26 -3.44 0.17 -41.78
C LEU A 26 -4.16 -0.92 -40.94
N PRO A 27 -3.55 -1.42 -39.85
CA PRO A 27 -4.19 -2.40 -38.97
C PRO A 27 -5.50 -1.87 -38.36
N SER A 28 -6.55 -2.68 -38.35
CA SER A 28 -7.84 -2.35 -37.70
C SER A 28 -7.67 -2.18 -36.19
N LEU A 29 -8.26 -1.13 -35.62
CA LEU A 29 -8.19 -0.87 -34.18
C LEU A 29 -9.23 -1.69 -33.41
N PRO A 30 -8.99 -2.01 -32.12
CA PRO A 30 -9.99 -2.70 -31.30
C PRO A 30 -11.22 -1.80 -31.11
N PRO A 31 -12.45 -2.36 -31.08
CA PRO A 31 -13.67 -1.56 -31.14
C PRO A 31 -13.84 -0.65 -29.91
N PRO A 32 -14.35 0.59 -30.06
CA PRO A 32 -14.71 1.43 -28.91
C PRO A 32 -15.78 0.73 -28.06
N PHE A 33 -15.65 0.76 -26.73
CA PHE A 33 -16.59 0.09 -25.83
C PHE A 33 -16.75 0.77 -24.47
N MET A 34 -17.88 0.49 -23.81
CA MET A 34 -18.17 0.86 -22.43
C MET A 34 -18.17 -0.40 -21.55
N LYS A 35 -17.16 -0.57 -20.69
CA LYS A 35 -17.11 -1.65 -19.71
C LYS A 35 -18.07 -1.32 -18.57
N THR A 36 -19.06 -2.16 -18.31
CA THR A 36 -20.05 -1.96 -17.24
C THR A 36 -20.30 -3.27 -16.49
N GLU A 37 -20.42 -3.21 -15.16
CA GLU A 37 -20.86 -4.37 -14.38
C GLU A 37 -22.35 -4.61 -14.58
N CYS A 38 -22.70 -5.81 -15.04
CA CYS A 38 -24.07 -6.25 -15.28
C CYS A 38 -24.41 -7.43 -14.36
N ARG A 39 -25.53 -7.34 -13.64
CA ARG A 39 -26.10 -8.45 -12.87
C ARG A 39 -26.82 -9.42 -13.79
N GLN A 40 -27.17 -10.60 -13.29
CA GLN A 40 -27.91 -11.60 -14.06
C GLN A 40 -29.26 -11.04 -14.55
N GLY A 41 -29.40 -10.88 -15.87
CA GLY A 41 -30.58 -10.30 -16.51
C GLY A 41 -30.47 -8.80 -16.87
N GLU A 42 -29.39 -8.12 -16.46
CA GLU A 42 -29.06 -6.76 -16.94
C GLU A 42 -28.30 -6.81 -18.27
N SER A 43 -28.39 -5.74 -19.07
CA SER A 43 -27.66 -5.59 -20.33
C SER A 43 -26.60 -4.49 -20.23
N PRO A 44 -25.45 -4.58 -20.93
CA PRO A 44 -24.45 -3.52 -20.95
C PRO A 44 -24.99 -2.17 -21.44
N VAL A 45 -24.37 -1.08 -20.98
CA VAL A 45 -24.58 0.26 -21.54
C VAL A 45 -24.06 0.28 -22.98
N SER A 46 -24.93 0.60 -23.93
CA SER A 46 -24.63 0.62 -25.36
C SER A 46 -24.38 2.03 -25.88
N VAL A 47 -23.45 2.21 -26.82
CA VAL A 47 -23.43 3.40 -27.67
C VAL A 47 -24.65 3.37 -28.60
N VAL A 48 -25.36 4.50 -28.73
CA VAL A 48 -26.57 4.62 -29.55
C VAL A 48 -26.46 5.70 -30.63
N GLN A 49 -25.62 6.72 -30.46
CA GLN A 49 -25.38 7.75 -31.47
C GLN A 49 -23.91 8.18 -31.50
N ALA A 50 -23.44 8.57 -32.68
CA ALA A 50 -22.10 9.14 -32.86
C ALA A 50 -22.13 10.37 -33.80
N GLU A 51 -21.44 11.45 -33.42
CA GLU A 51 -21.06 12.54 -34.33
C GLU A 51 -19.53 12.58 -34.43
N ILE A 52 -18.99 12.51 -35.65
CA ILE A 52 -17.56 12.60 -35.93
C ILE A 52 -17.31 13.81 -36.83
N LYS A 53 -16.44 14.72 -36.36
CA LYS A 53 -15.91 15.85 -37.14
C LYS A 53 -14.41 15.66 -37.29
N SER A 54 -13.88 15.72 -38.50
CA SER A 54 -12.44 15.62 -38.75
C SER A 54 -11.98 16.74 -39.68
N ARG A 55 -10.83 17.35 -39.37
CA ARG A 55 -10.23 18.44 -40.13
C ARG A 55 -8.75 18.11 -40.37
N VAL A 56 -8.33 18.20 -41.62
CA VAL A 56 -7.04 17.66 -42.08
C VAL A 56 -6.24 18.73 -42.82
N MET A 57 -4.94 18.83 -42.51
CA MET A 57 -3.97 19.71 -43.16
C MET A 57 -2.74 18.88 -43.56
N GLU A 58 -2.54 18.65 -44.86
CA GLU A 58 -1.56 17.68 -45.40
C GLU A 58 -1.64 16.31 -44.71
N ASN A 59 -0.67 16.00 -43.83
CA ASN A 59 -0.56 14.76 -43.08
C ASN A 59 -0.89 14.92 -41.59
N LEU A 60 -1.56 15.99 -41.18
CA LEU A 60 -2.04 16.21 -39.82
C LEU A 60 -3.57 16.16 -39.80
N ALA A 61 -4.19 15.47 -38.85
CA ALA A 61 -5.64 15.46 -38.66
C ALA A 61 -6.04 15.75 -37.22
N GLU A 62 -6.97 16.68 -37.01
CA GLU A 62 -7.72 16.89 -35.78
C GLU A 62 -9.08 16.20 -35.92
N THR A 63 -9.50 15.41 -34.94
CA THR A 63 -10.78 14.68 -34.96
C THR A 63 -11.49 14.82 -33.62
N GLU A 64 -12.74 15.27 -33.68
CA GLU A 64 -13.69 15.35 -32.58
C GLU A 64 -14.74 14.25 -32.74
N VAL A 65 -14.86 13.39 -31.72
CA VAL A 65 -15.82 12.29 -31.66
C VAL A 65 -16.74 12.54 -30.47
N THR A 66 -18.05 12.67 -30.73
CA THR A 66 -19.09 12.75 -29.69
C THR A 66 -19.91 11.46 -29.72
N LEU A 67 -19.97 10.75 -28.60
CA LEU A 67 -20.68 9.48 -28.44
C LEU A 67 -21.81 9.65 -27.41
N VAL A 68 -23.01 9.15 -27.73
CA VAL A 68 -24.13 9.05 -26.78
C VAL A 68 -24.26 7.60 -26.34
N PHE A 69 -24.16 7.38 -25.03
CA PHE A 69 -24.34 6.08 -24.37
C PHE A 69 -25.70 6.02 -23.70
N ARG A 70 -26.36 4.86 -23.76
CA ARG A 70 -27.68 4.63 -23.15
C ARG A 70 -27.63 3.47 -22.15
N ASN A 71 -28.17 3.70 -20.96
CA ASN A 71 -28.40 2.67 -19.96
C ASN A 71 -29.80 2.05 -20.15
N PRO A 72 -29.93 0.76 -20.51
CA PRO A 72 -31.23 0.10 -20.70
C PRO A 72 -31.87 -0.38 -19.39
N ASN A 73 -31.16 -0.33 -18.25
CA ASN A 73 -31.54 -1.02 -17.01
C ASN A 73 -32.31 -0.13 -16.02
N SER A 74 -32.98 -0.77 -15.06
CA SER A 74 -33.79 -0.14 -14.01
C SER A 74 -33.00 0.45 -12.83
N ARG A 75 -31.66 0.50 -12.91
CA ARG A 75 -30.77 1.11 -11.93
C ARG A 75 -29.78 2.06 -12.57
N VAL A 76 -29.22 2.98 -11.79
CA VAL A 76 -28.04 3.76 -12.19
C VAL A 76 -26.87 2.79 -12.46
N MET A 77 -26.11 3.10 -13.51
CA MET A 77 -24.88 2.38 -13.86
C MET A 77 -23.66 3.29 -13.85
N GLU A 78 -22.51 2.63 -13.71
CA GLU A 78 -21.18 3.16 -13.94
C GLU A 78 -20.62 2.50 -15.19
N GLY A 79 -19.77 3.20 -15.94
CA GLY A 79 -18.96 2.59 -16.99
C GLY A 79 -17.56 3.19 -17.15
N GLU A 80 -16.61 2.35 -17.54
CA GLU A 80 -15.31 2.78 -18.08
C GLU A 80 -15.41 2.80 -19.61
N LEU A 81 -15.26 3.99 -20.22
CA LEU A 81 -15.12 4.12 -21.66
C LEU A 81 -13.68 3.80 -22.05
N ALA A 82 -13.50 2.89 -23.00
CA ALA A 82 -12.26 2.68 -23.73
C ALA A 82 -12.48 3.07 -25.20
N TYR A 83 -11.76 4.08 -25.67
CA TYR A 83 -11.80 4.55 -27.06
C TYR A 83 -10.41 4.42 -27.70
N PRO A 84 -10.24 3.57 -28.74
CA PRO A 84 -8.97 3.40 -29.44
C PRO A 84 -8.53 4.71 -30.12
N LEU A 85 -7.22 4.96 -30.19
CA LEU A 85 -6.67 6.12 -30.89
C LEU A 85 -5.79 5.67 -32.07
N PRO A 86 -5.69 6.46 -33.16
CA PRO A 86 -4.67 6.26 -34.18
C PRO A 86 -3.25 6.33 -33.60
N ALA A 87 -2.29 5.70 -34.28
CA ALA A 87 -0.91 5.64 -33.81
C ALA A 87 -0.27 7.04 -33.71
N GLY A 88 0.19 7.42 -32.51
CA GLY A 88 0.78 8.73 -32.28
C GLY A 88 -0.23 9.87 -32.21
N ALA A 89 -1.47 9.59 -31.81
CA ALA A 89 -2.48 10.60 -31.52
C ALA A 89 -2.34 11.19 -30.10
N THR A 90 -2.55 12.51 -29.98
CA THR A 90 -2.63 13.27 -28.73
C THR A 90 -4.08 13.63 -28.44
N VAL A 91 -4.56 13.35 -27.22
CA VAL A 91 -5.84 13.86 -26.73
C VAL A 91 -5.71 15.35 -26.39
N GLN A 92 -6.49 16.18 -27.06
CA GLN A 92 -6.50 17.64 -26.91
C GLN A 92 -7.59 18.13 -25.94
N GLY A 93 -8.67 17.37 -25.77
CA GLY A 93 -9.81 17.81 -24.98
C GLY A 93 -10.85 16.72 -24.74
N TYR A 94 -11.59 16.88 -23.66
CA TYR A 94 -12.65 16.00 -23.19
C TYR A 94 -13.82 16.84 -22.70
N ALA A 95 -15.05 16.39 -22.93
CA ALA A 95 -16.25 17.01 -22.38
C ALA A 95 -17.33 15.97 -22.07
N LEU A 96 -18.17 16.25 -21.06
CA LEU A 96 -19.27 15.40 -20.61
C LEU A 96 -20.55 16.23 -20.44
N ASP A 97 -21.74 15.62 -20.57
CA ASP A 97 -23.02 16.31 -20.43
C ASP A 97 -23.49 16.45 -18.97
N ILE A 98 -23.43 17.66 -18.44
CA ILE A 98 -24.02 18.03 -17.15
C ILE A 98 -25.36 18.69 -17.41
N ASN A 99 -26.44 18.11 -16.87
CA ASN A 99 -27.81 18.63 -17.00
C ASN A 99 -28.22 18.95 -18.46
N GLY A 100 -27.74 18.16 -19.43
CA GLY A 100 -28.01 18.32 -20.86
C GLY A 100 -27.15 19.39 -21.58
N ARG A 101 -26.16 19.99 -20.89
CA ARG A 101 -25.17 20.90 -21.49
C ARG A 101 -23.79 20.23 -21.47
N MET A 102 -23.06 20.30 -22.59
CA MET A 102 -21.68 19.80 -22.63
C MET A 102 -20.75 20.75 -21.88
N VAL A 103 -20.00 20.23 -20.90
CA VAL A 103 -18.98 20.95 -20.13
C VAL A 103 -17.62 20.36 -20.46
N ASP A 104 -16.71 21.17 -21.01
CA ASP A 104 -15.35 20.75 -21.28
C ASP A 104 -14.56 20.62 -19.97
N GLY A 105 -13.71 19.60 -19.87
CA GLY A 105 -12.83 19.38 -18.73
C GLY A 105 -11.85 20.53 -18.52
N VAL A 106 -11.66 20.90 -17.26
CA VAL A 106 -10.68 21.92 -16.85
C VAL A 106 -9.34 21.22 -16.59
N PRO A 107 -8.20 21.75 -17.08
CA PRO A 107 -6.90 21.23 -16.67
C PRO A 107 -6.67 21.49 -15.18
N VAL A 108 -6.30 20.45 -14.45
CA VAL A 108 -5.98 20.50 -13.02
C VAL A 108 -4.67 19.73 -12.80
N PRO A 109 -3.76 20.17 -11.90
CA PRO A 109 -2.55 19.41 -11.61
C PRO A 109 -2.91 17.98 -11.19
N LYS A 110 -2.29 16.97 -11.82
CA LYS A 110 -2.70 15.54 -11.77
C LYS A 110 -3.02 15.07 -10.34
N LYS A 111 -2.15 15.42 -9.39
CA LYS A 111 -2.28 15.09 -7.97
C LYS A 111 -3.54 15.72 -7.33
N LYS A 112 -3.77 17.02 -7.57
CA LYS A 112 -4.99 17.72 -7.12
C LYS A 112 -6.25 17.11 -7.77
N ALA A 113 -6.19 16.76 -9.06
CA ALA A 113 -7.31 16.13 -9.76
C ALA A 113 -7.70 14.77 -9.15
N ARG A 114 -6.70 13.94 -8.80
CA ARG A 114 -6.92 12.66 -8.08
C ARG A 114 -7.58 12.85 -6.73
N VAL A 115 -7.08 13.78 -5.91
CA VAL A 115 -7.66 14.04 -4.57
C VAL A 115 -9.11 14.51 -4.66
N ILE A 116 -9.44 15.36 -5.64
CA ILE A 116 -10.83 15.79 -5.89
C ILE A 116 -11.69 14.59 -6.31
N PHE A 117 -11.20 13.80 -7.27
CA PHE A 117 -11.89 12.61 -7.76
C PHE A 117 -12.17 11.58 -6.65
N GLU A 118 -11.17 11.24 -5.82
CA GLU A 118 -11.37 10.33 -4.69
C GLU A 118 -12.39 10.86 -3.68
N ASN A 119 -12.34 12.16 -3.34
CA ASN A 119 -13.25 12.78 -2.37
C ASN A 119 -14.71 12.78 -2.86
N GLU A 120 -14.95 13.09 -4.13
CA GLU A 120 -16.30 13.06 -4.70
C GLU A 120 -16.81 11.63 -4.88
N VAL A 121 -15.97 10.69 -5.33
CA VAL A 121 -16.36 9.28 -5.46
C VAL A 121 -16.78 8.69 -4.10
N ARG A 122 -16.11 9.09 -3.02
CA ARG A 122 -16.50 8.76 -1.62
C ARG A 122 -17.88 9.34 -1.24
N ARG A 123 -18.29 10.48 -1.82
CA ARG A 123 -19.62 11.10 -1.68
C ARG A 123 -20.68 10.50 -2.62
N GLN A 124 -20.33 9.47 -3.40
CA GLN A 124 -21.17 8.86 -4.46
C GLN A 124 -21.49 9.82 -5.62
N ILE A 125 -20.54 10.70 -5.95
CA ILE A 125 -20.58 11.60 -7.12
C ILE A 125 -19.30 11.33 -7.92
N ASP A 126 -19.38 10.97 -9.20
CA ASP A 126 -18.19 10.58 -9.99
C ASP A 126 -17.84 11.70 -10.99
N PRO A 127 -16.86 12.57 -10.68
CA PRO A 127 -16.48 13.64 -11.59
C PRO A 127 -15.70 13.07 -12.78
N GLY A 128 -15.92 13.64 -13.97
CA GLY A 128 -15.27 13.17 -15.19
C GLY A 128 -13.77 13.44 -15.17
N LEU A 129 -12.96 12.44 -14.79
CA LEU A 129 -11.51 12.50 -14.78
C LEU A 129 -10.92 11.83 -16.03
N VAL A 130 -9.98 12.52 -16.68
CA VAL A 130 -9.11 11.97 -17.73
C VAL A 130 -7.65 12.16 -17.32
N GLU A 131 -6.90 11.06 -17.27
CA GLU A 131 -5.48 11.04 -16.96
C GLU A 131 -4.63 10.51 -18.12
N TRP A 132 -3.36 10.91 -18.15
CA TRP A 132 -2.39 10.37 -19.09
C TRP A 132 -2.15 8.88 -18.81
N SER A 133 -2.47 8.01 -19.77
CA SER A 133 -2.58 6.56 -19.58
C SER A 133 -1.64 5.70 -20.44
N GLY A 134 -0.69 6.33 -21.15
CA GLY A 134 0.47 5.62 -21.74
C GLY A 134 0.15 4.65 -22.88
N GLY A 135 -0.49 5.11 -23.97
CA GLY A 135 -0.69 4.31 -25.19
C GLY A 135 -1.71 4.92 -26.17
N ASN A 136 -1.98 4.21 -27.26
CA ASN A 136 -2.98 4.59 -28.28
C ASN A 136 -4.41 4.23 -27.84
N MET A 137 -4.80 4.54 -26.60
CA MET A 137 -6.11 4.23 -26.03
C MET A 137 -6.51 5.33 -25.06
N PHE A 138 -7.63 6.00 -25.32
CA PHE A 138 -8.25 6.92 -24.38
C PHE A 138 -9.12 6.15 -23.39
N LYS A 139 -9.03 6.49 -22.10
CA LYS A 139 -9.91 5.97 -21.05
C LYS A 139 -10.52 7.09 -20.20
N THR A 140 -11.76 6.90 -19.78
CA THR A 140 -12.42 7.75 -18.76
C THR A 140 -13.52 6.97 -18.02
N ARG A 141 -13.83 7.37 -16.79
CA ARG A 141 -14.91 6.81 -15.97
C ARG A 141 -16.15 7.68 -16.07
N VAL A 142 -17.32 7.05 -16.02
CA VAL A 142 -18.61 7.68 -16.32
C VAL A 142 -19.67 7.17 -15.35
N TYR A 143 -20.01 7.97 -14.35
CA TYR A 143 -21.16 7.79 -13.46
C TYR A 143 -21.72 9.16 -13.04
N PRO A 144 -22.98 9.27 -12.61
CA PRO A 144 -24.06 8.29 -12.81
C PRO A 144 -24.50 8.27 -14.28
N ILE A 145 -24.67 7.08 -14.85
CA ILE A 145 -25.39 6.88 -16.12
C ILE A 145 -26.87 6.61 -15.75
N PRO A 146 -27.81 7.55 -16.00
CA PRO A 146 -29.14 7.51 -15.38
C PRO A 146 -30.00 6.31 -15.78
N VAL A 147 -30.95 5.93 -14.93
CA VAL A 147 -31.94 4.86 -15.17
C VAL A 147 -32.69 5.10 -16.49
N GLY A 148 -32.59 4.17 -17.44
CA GLY A 148 -33.24 4.29 -18.76
C GLY A 148 -32.72 5.44 -19.66
N GLY A 149 -31.80 6.26 -19.15
CA GLY A 149 -31.34 7.51 -19.74
C GLY A 149 -30.01 7.41 -20.47
N THR A 150 -29.39 8.57 -20.70
CA THR A 150 -28.16 8.70 -21.50
C THR A 150 -27.08 9.52 -20.80
N ARG A 151 -25.83 9.34 -21.25
CA ARG A 151 -24.72 10.28 -21.08
C ARG A 151 -24.04 10.50 -22.42
N THR A 152 -23.48 11.69 -22.60
CA THR A 152 -22.88 12.18 -23.85
C THR A 152 -21.45 12.58 -23.57
N ILE A 153 -20.53 11.99 -24.32
CA ILE A 153 -19.09 12.16 -24.14
C ILE A 153 -18.49 12.69 -25.43
N ARG A 154 -17.70 13.75 -25.35
CA ARG A 154 -16.91 14.28 -26.46
C ARG A 154 -15.43 14.10 -26.17
N LEU A 155 -14.72 13.57 -27.15
CA LEU A 155 -13.28 13.42 -27.18
C LEU A 155 -12.73 14.17 -28.39
N ARG A 156 -11.71 15.02 -28.21
CA ARG A 156 -10.97 15.62 -29.32
C ARG A 156 -9.51 15.18 -29.26
N TYR A 157 -8.98 14.73 -30.38
CA TYR A 157 -7.59 14.32 -30.53
C TYR A 157 -7.01 14.77 -31.87
N SER A 158 -5.69 14.91 -31.94
CA SER A 158 -4.98 15.10 -33.21
C SER A 158 -3.86 14.08 -33.40
N CYS A 159 -3.60 13.71 -34.66
CA CYS A 159 -2.56 12.76 -35.04
C CYS A 159 -1.85 13.21 -36.31
N VAL A 160 -0.59 12.82 -36.45
CA VAL A 160 0.10 12.80 -37.75
C VAL A 160 -0.24 11.48 -38.42
N LEU A 161 -0.75 11.57 -39.65
CA LEU A 161 -1.34 10.48 -40.41
C LEU A 161 -0.27 9.50 -40.89
N PRO A 162 -0.25 8.26 -40.39
CA PRO A 162 0.75 7.28 -40.79
C PRO A 162 0.58 6.86 -42.25
N GLU A 163 1.69 6.45 -42.85
CA GLU A 163 1.72 5.86 -44.18
C GLU A 163 1.13 4.44 -44.18
N ASN A 164 0.35 4.10 -45.22
CA ASN A 164 0.04 2.71 -45.54
C ASN A 164 1.26 1.99 -46.16
N ALA A 165 1.13 0.71 -46.51
CA ALA A 165 2.20 -0.07 -47.14
C ALA A 165 2.66 0.44 -48.53
N GLU A 166 1.94 1.40 -49.13
CA GLU A 166 2.27 2.05 -50.41
C GLU A 166 2.92 3.44 -50.20
N GLY A 167 3.21 3.83 -48.95
CA GLY A 167 3.77 5.15 -48.61
C GLY A 167 2.74 6.29 -48.63
N VAL A 168 1.43 6.00 -48.74
CA VAL A 168 0.40 7.04 -48.81
C VAL A 168 -0.12 7.36 -47.39
N PRO A 169 -0.06 8.62 -46.93
CA PRO A 169 -0.65 9.01 -45.65
C PRO A 169 -2.13 8.67 -45.59
N SER A 170 -2.57 8.00 -44.53
CA SER A 170 -3.95 7.56 -44.36
C SER A 170 -4.53 7.92 -42.99
N LEU A 171 -5.73 8.50 -43.03
CA LEU A 171 -6.58 8.74 -41.89
C LEU A 171 -7.45 7.51 -41.63
N GLN A 172 -7.23 6.90 -40.47
CA GLN A 172 -8.09 5.87 -39.87
C GLN A 172 -8.96 6.51 -38.80
N ILE A 173 -10.28 6.31 -38.89
CA ILE A 173 -11.23 6.67 -37.84
C ILE A 173 -11.82 5.38 -37.28
N PRO A 174 -11.68 5.11 -35.97
CA PRO A 174 -12.30 3.96 -35.31
C PRO A 174 -13.83 4.03 -35.38
N MET A 175 -14.48 3.05 -36.03
CA MET A 175 -15.94 3.09 -36.29
C MET A 175 -16.64 1.73 -36.17
N ASN A 176 -15.89 0.67 -35.86
CA ASN A 176 -16.34 -0.72 -35.70
C ASN A 176 -17.10 -1.00 -34.38
N PHE A 177 -18.05 -0.14 -33.99
CA PHE A 177 -18.88 -0.34 -32.79
C PHE A 177 -19.64 -1.67 -32.84
N LYS A 178 -19.63 -2.42 -31.73
CA LYS A 178 -20.28 -3.75 -31.65
C LYS A 178 -21.81 -3.65 -31.69
N GLU A 179 -22.35 -2.58 -31.12
CA GLU A 179 -23.78 -2.32 -31.00
C GLU A 179 -24.35 -1.62 -32.24
N LYS A 180 -25.67 -1.71 -32.43
CA LYS A 180 -26.37 -1.02 -33.52
C LYS A 180 -26.63 0.44 -33.12
N LEU A 181 -26.18 1.39 -33.96
CA LEU A 181 -26.40 2.82 -33.78
C LEU A 181 -27.78 3.25 -34.32
N ASP A 182 -28.50 4.07 -33.56
CA ASP A 182 -29.70 4.78 -34.00
C ASP A 182 -29.34 5.81 -35.10
N SER A 183 -28.23 6.55 -34.92
CA SER A 183 -27.70 7.48 -35.92
C SER A 183 -26.18 7.63 -35.88
N LEU A 184 -25.61 7.98 -37.03
CA LEU A 184 -24.24 8.47 -37.13
C LEU A 184 -24.19 9.69 -38.05
N LYS A 185 -23.45 10.72 -37.65
CA LYS A 185 -23.17 11.91 -38.45
C LYS A 185 -21.66 12.06 -38.65
N LEU A 186 -21.24 12.27 -39.89
CA LEU A 186 -19.84 12.48 -40.27
C LEU A 186 -19.70 13.84 -40.97
N ARG A 187 -18.65 14.59 -40.61
CA ARG A 187 -18.17 15.79 -41.32
C ARG A 187 -16.66 15.73 -41.43
N MET A 188 -16.12 15.74 -42.64
CA MET A 188 -14.67 15.66 -42.90
C MET A 188 -14.24 16.77 -43.86
N GLU A 189 -13.32 17.62 -43.42
CA GLU A 189 -12.73 18.72 -44.18
C GLU A 189 -11.23 18.44 -44.42
N VAL A 190 -10.78 18.46 -45.66
CA VAL A 190 -9.36 18.26 -46.03
C VAL A 190 -8.85 19.50 -46.77
N LEU A 191 -7.96 20.26 -46.15
CA LEU A 191 -7.43 21.53 -46.62
C LEU A 191 -6.18 21.34 -47.50
N ASN A 192 -6.11 22.10 -48.60
CA ASN A 192 -4.97 22.24 -49.52
C ASN A 192 -4.42 20.95 -50.19
N SER A 193 -4.89 19.77 -49.79
CA SER A 193 -4.46 18.48 -50.36
C SER A 193 -5.16 18.15 -51.69
N ARG A 194 -4.78 17.02 -52.30
CA ARG A 194 -5.48 16.43 -53.46
C ARG A 194 -6.81 15.81 -53.01
N LYS A 195 -7.70 15.46 -53.96
CA LYS A 195 -8.99 14.84 -53.63
C LYS A 195 -8.76 13.55 -52.81
N PRO A 196 -9.31 13.44 -51.59
CA PRO A 196 -9.17 12.24 -50.76
C PRO A 196 -9.81 11.01 -51.40
N VAL A 197 -9.23 9.83 -51.14
CA VAL A 197 -9.69 8.54 -51.65
C VAL A 197 -10.11 7.65 -50.48
N VAL A 198 -11.35 7.15 -50.49
CA VAL A 198 -11.82 6.17 -49.50
C VAL A 198 -11.24 4.80 -49.84
N VAL A 199 -10.45 4.22 -48.93
CA VAL A 199 -9.77 2.91 -49.08
C VAL A 199 -10.61 1.78 -48.47
N SER A 200 -11.29 2.08 -47.36
CA SER A 200 -12.44 1.31 -46.88
C SER A 200 -13.39 2.20 -46.09
N SER A 201 -14.64 1.74 -45.94
CA SER A 201 -15.65 2.43 -45.16
C SER A 201 -16.76 1.46 -44.77
N PRO A 202 -17.18 1.40 -43.49
CA PRO A 202 -18.40 0.72 -43.09
C PRO A 202 -19.66 1.56 -43.42
N LEU A 203 -19.51 2.71 -44.09
CA LEU A 203 -20.58 3.66 -44.42
C LEU A 203 -20.82 3.78 -45.92
N ASP A 204 -22.07 3.60 -46.35
CA ASP A 204 -22.50 3.81 -47.73
C ASP A 204 -22.28 5.24 -48.21
N ASN A 205 -21.65 5.39 -49.38
CA ASN A 205 -21.53 6.64 -50.14
C ASN A 205 -20.94 7.82 -49.32
N VAL A 206 -19.72 7.67 -48.83
CA VAL A 206 -18.86 8.77 -48.37
C VAL A 206 -18.23 9.43 -49.60
N GLU A 207 -18.59 10.68 -49.90
CA GLU A 207 -18.14 11.38 -51.12
C GLU A 207 -17.52 12.75 -50.79
N PHE A 208 -16.26 12.95 -51.19
CA PHE A 208 -15.57 14.24 -51.08
C PHE A 208 -15.87 15.17 -52.27
N LYS A 209 -16.35 16.37 -51.96
CA LYS A 209 -16.69 17.45 -52.91
C LYS A 209 -15.80 18.65 -52.68
N GLY A 210 -15.39 19.34 -53.75
CA GLY A 210 -14.57 20.55 -53.64
C GLY A 210 -15.35 21.69 -53.01
N TRP A 211 -14.75 22.36 -52.02
CA TRP A 211 -15.35 23.45 -51.26
C TRP A 211 -14.27 24.46 -50.87
N SER A 212 -14.25 25.64 -51.50
CA SER A 212 -13.16 26.60 -51.37
C SER A 212 -11.79 25.96 -51.68
N SER A 213 -10.77 26.16 -50.85
CA SER A 213 -9.45 25.49 -50.92
C SER A 213 -9.41 24.12 -50.20
N ALA A 214 -10.56 23.47 -50.01
CA ALA A 214 -10.70 22.21 -49.29
C ALA A 214 -11.57 21.19 -50.06
N PHE A 215 -11.58 19.96 -49.55
CA PHE A 215 -12.57 18.94 -49.87
C PHE A 215 -13.43 18.65 -48.64
N LEU A 216 -14.76 18.67 -48.81
CA LEU A 216 -15.74 18.40 -47.76
C LEU A 216 -16.52 17.12 -48.07
N ALA A 217 -16.67 16.25 -47.07
CA ALA A 217 -17.65 15.16 -47.05
C ALA A 217 -18.51 15.33 -45.78
N GLU A 218 -19.84 15.48 -45.92
CA GLU A 218 -20.75 15.66 -44.78
C GLU A 218 -22.07 14.92 -45.01
N LYS A 219 -22.49 14.09 -44.05
CA LYS A 219 -23.69 13.23 -44.15
C LYS A 219 -24.13 12.67 -42.79
N GLU A 220 -25.41 12.31 -42.70
CA GLU A 220 -26.01 11.55 -41.60
C GLU A 220 -26.58 10.22 -42.12
N TRP A 221 -26.48 9.16 -41.32
CA TRP A 221 -27.03 7.81 -41.54
C TRP A 221 -27.82 7.37 -40.30
N LYS A 222 -28.72 6.39 -40.43
CA LYS A 222 -29.57 5.89 -39.33
C LYS A 222 -29.68 4.37 -39.33
N GLY A 223 -29.77 3.79 -38.14
CA GLY A 223 -29.96 2.35 -37.95
C GLY A 223 -28.78 1.48 -38.42
N LEU A 224 -27.54 1.91 -38.19
CA LEU A 224 -26.31 1.29 -38.68
C LEU A 224 -25.79 0.17 -37.78
N SER A 225 -25.16 -0.84 -38.39
CA SER A 225 -24.24 -1.77 -37.74
C SER A 225 -22.92 -1.72 -38.49
N LEU A 226 -21.81 -1.47 -37.79
CA LEU A 226 -20.52 -1.12 -38.40
C LEU A 226 -19.47 -2.16 -38.05
N THR A 227 -18.75 -2.68 -39.05
CA THR A 227 -17.94 -3.90 -38.94
C THR A 227 -16.44 -3.67 -39.18
N GLU A 228 -16.04 -2.49 -39.65
CA GLU A 228 -14.65 -2.07 -39.87
C GLU A 228 -14.48 -0.57 -39.59
N ASP A 229 -13.24 -0.09 -39.65
CA ASP A 229 -12.91 1.33 -39.51
C ASP A 229 -13.05 2.09 -40.85
N LEU A 230 -13.20 3.41 -40.79
CA LEU A 230 -13.14 4.27 -41.98
C LEU A 230 -11.68 4.60 -42.29
N PHE A 231 -11.22 4.23 -43.50
CA PHE A 231 -9.87 4.49 -43.98
C PHE A 231 -9.90 5.40 -45.21
N ILE A 232 -9.22 6.54 -45.13
CA ILE A 232 -9.11 7.53 -46.21
C ILE A 232 -7.63 7.79 -46.49
N ALA A 233 -7.22 7.65 -47.76
CA ALA A 233 -5.88 7.97 -48.24
C ALA A 233 -5.82 9.38 -48.81
N LEU A 234 -4.69 10.05 -48.60
CA LEU A 234 -4.43 11.42 -49.04
C LEU A 234 -3.29 11.43 -50.06
N PRO A 235 -3.58 11.60 -51.37
CA PRO A 235 -2.55 11.53 -52.40
C PRO A 235 -1.54 12.68 -52.28
N ARG A 236 -0.24 12.34 -52.22
CA ARG A 236 0.88 13.31 -52.19
C ARG A 236 0.90 14.20 -53.44
N ALA A 237 1.54 15.36 -53.33
CA ALA A 237 1.92 16.18 -54.48
C ALA A 237 2.93 15.46 -55.40
N GLU A 238 3.07 15.95 -56.64
CA GLU A 238 3.95 15.39 -57.69
C GLU A 238 4.73 16.51 -58.39
N GLY A 239 5.85 16.13 -59.02
CA GLY A 239 6.72 17.07 -59.73
C GLY A 239 7.33 18.10 -58.78
N LYS A 240 7.52 19.35 -59.24
CA LYS A 240 8.14 20.42 -58.43
C LYS A 240 7.39 20.71 -57.12
N LYS A 241 6.05 20.55 -57.11
CA LYS A 241 5.24 20.70 -55.89
C LYS A 241 5.48 19.63 -54.83
N ALA A 242 6.18 18.54 -55.16
CA ALA A 242 6.64 17.55 -54.19
C ALA A 242 8.00 17.91 -53.55
N GLU A 243 8.65 18.99 -54.00
CA GLU A 243 9.92 19.51 -53.46
C GLU A 243 9.75 20.87 -52.74
N GLU A 244 8.54 21.42 -52.73
CA GLU A 244 8.17 22.70 -52.08
C GLU A 244 7.70 22.45 -50.63
N ALA A 245 7.90 23.43 -49.73
CA ALA A 245 7.43 23.35 -48.35
C ALA A 245 5.94 23.72 -48.24
N SER A 246 5.15 22.89 -47.56
CA SER A 246 3.75 23.20 -47.25
C SER A 246 3.66 23.96 -45.92
N VAL A 247 3.03 25.13 -45.93
CA VAL A 247 2.94 26.02 -44.76
C VAL A 247 1.47 26.24 -44.37
N PHE A 248 1.19 26.11 -43.09
CA PHE A 248 -0.12 26.39 -42.48
C PHE A 248 0.04 27.38 -41.33
N VAL A 249 -0.96 28.25 -41.16
CA VAL A 249 -1.00 29.22 -40.07
C VAL A 249 -2.41 29.26 -39.50
N GLU A 250 -2.53 29.15 -38.18
CA GLU A 250 -3.78 29.31 -37.44
C GLU A 250 -3.67 30.43 -36.40
N SER A 251 -4.83 30.94 -35.97
CA SER A 251 -4.94 31.89 -34.87
C SER A 251 -5.90 31.39 -33.78
N SER A 252 -5.47 31.53 -32.53
CA SER A 252 -6.21 31.14 -31.33
C SER A 252 -5.74 31.96 -30.14
N ASP A 253 -6.64 32.33 -29.22
CA ASP A 253 -6.33 33.09 -27.99
C ASP A 253 -5.56 34.42 -28.20
N GLY A 254 -5.63 35.00 -29.41
CA GLY A 254 -4.87 36.20 -29.80
C GLY A 254 -3.44 35.95 -30.28
N LYS A 255 -2.96 34.70 -30.20
CA LYS A 255 -1.66 34.23 -30.69
C LYS A 255 -1.79 33.65 -32.11
N SER A 256 -0.68 33.62 -32.86
CA SER A 256 -0.57 32.91 -34.15
C SER A 256 0.26 31.64 -33.99
N TYR A 257 -0.13 30.55 -34.65
CA TYR A 257 0.59 29.29 -34.65
C TYR A 257 0.89 28.87 -36.09
N ALA A 258 2.15 28.54 -36.38
CA ALA A 258 2.59 28.14 -37.71
C ALA A 258 3.08 26.69 -37.72
N ALA A 259 2.83 26.00 -38.83
CA ALA A 259 3.41 24.70 -39.14
C ALA A 259 4.04 24.72 -40.53
N VAL A 260 5.28 24.23 -40.62
CA VAL A 260 6.06 24.11 -41.86
C VAL A 260 6.39 22.64 -42.05
N PHE A 261 5.76 22.03 -43.06
CA PHE A 261 6.02 20.65 -43.46
C PHE A 261 6.98 20.63 -44.64
N LEU A 262 8.13 19.99 -44.45
CA LEU A 262 9.05 19.64 -45.52
C LEU A 262 8.71 18.24 -46.05
N PRO A 263 8.46 18.10 -47.37
CA PRO A 263 8.27 16.79 -47.98
C PRO A 263 9.55 15.95 -47.83
N PRO A 264 9.44 14.61 -47.86
CA PRO A 264 10.61 13.76 -47.80
C PRO A 264 11.40 13.95 -49.09
N SER A 265 12.66 14.37 -48.94
CA SER A 265 13.53 14.60 -50.09
C SER A 265 13.69 13.31 -50.90
N GLN A 266 13.67 13.41 -52.23
CA GLN A 266 14.04 12.30 -53.12
C GLN A 266 15.57 12.10 -53.10
N ALA A 267 16.10 11.73 -51.94
CA ALA A 267 17.45 11.23 -51.79
C ALA A 267 17.62 9.95 -52.62
N ALA A 268 18.81 9.76 -53.18
CA ALA A 268 19.21 8.43 -53.59
C ALA A 268 19.37 7.60 -52.31
N VAL A 269 18.47 6.65 -52.06
CA VAL A 269 18.62 5.68 -50.96
C VAL A 269 20.00 5.06 -51.08
N ASN A 270 20.84 5.24 -50.06
CA ASN A 270 22.21 4.77 -50.16
C ASN A 270 22.20 3.23 -50.22
N THR A 271 22.57 2.73 -51.40
CA THR A 271 22.49 1.34 -51.80
C THR A 271 23.87 0.69 -51.90
N GLU A 272 24.93 1.49 -51.70
CA GLU A 272 26.28 0.97 -51.48
C GLU A 272 26.39 0.38 -50.06
N ALA A 273 27.11 -0.74 -49.92
CA ALA A 273 27.24 -1.42 -48.65
C ALA A 273 28.09 -0.59 -47.67
N ARG A 274 27.52 -0.28 -46.49
CA ARG A 274 28.24 0.38 -45.40
C ARG A 274 29.38 -0.49 -44.87
N ALA A 275 30.34 0.14 -44.19
CA ALA A 275 31.30 -0.59 -43.37
C ALA A 275 30.59 -1.36 -42.25
N CYS A 276 30.95 -2.62 -42.04
CA CYS A 276 30.38 -3.46 -41.00
C CYS A 276 30.85 -3.01 -39.59
N PRO A 277 29.95 -2.88 -38.59
CA PRO A 277 30.35 -2.81 -37.20
C PRO A 277 30.96 -4.15 -36.76
N GLY A 278 32.23 -4.15 -36.38
CA GLY A 278 32.93 -5.38 -35.94
C GLY A 278 32.40 -5.99 -34.64
N PHE A 279 31.55 -5.26 -33.93
CA PHE A 279 30.93 -5.63 -32.66
C PHE A 279 29.48 -5.11 -32.61
N ILE A 280 28.56 -5.88 -32.06
CA ILE A 280 27.18 -5.47 -31.75
C ILE A 280 26.89 -5.75 -30.28
N HIS A 281 26.48 -4.74 -29.54
CA HIS A 281 25.84 -4.90 -28.24
C HIS A 281 24.33 -4.98 -28.44
N LEU A 282 23.70 -6.08 -28.04
CA LEU A 282 22.26 -6.26 -28.03
C LEU A 282 21.78 -6.31 -26.58
N VAL A 283 21.18 -5.23 -26.11
CA VAL A 283 20.44 -5.23 -24.84
C VAL A 283 19.02 -5.71 -25.12
N TRP A 284 18.54 -6.68 -24.34
CA TRP A 284 17.25 -7.30 -24.53
C TRP A 284 16.44 -7.32 -23.23
N ASP A 285 15.31 -6.65 -23.23
CA ASP A 285 14.39 -6.60 -22.11
C ASP A 285 13.47 -7.83 -22.09
N ALA A 286 13.44 -8.51 -20.95
CA ALA A 286 12.69 -9.73 -20.69
C ALA A 286 11.69 -9.58 -19.52
N SER A 287 11.28 -8.33 -19.23
CA SER A 287 10.21 -8.02 -18.29
C SER A 287 8.84 -8.59 -18.71
N GLY A 288 7.85 -8.48 -17.83
CA GLY A 288 6.48 -8.93 -18.07
C GLY A 288 5.73 -8.13 -19.15
N SER A 289 6.07 -6.86 -19.38
CA SER A 289 5.48 -6.04 -20.44
C SER A 289 5.88 -6.52 -21.84
N MET A 290 7.08 -7.07 -21.96
CA MET A 290 7.70 -7.51 -23.21
C MET A 290 7.22 -8.89 -23.69
N LYS A 291 6.37 -9.59 -22.94
CA LYS A 291 5.94 -10.99 -23.20
C LYS A 291 5.37 -11.23 -24.61
N ASP A 292 4.72 -10.23 -25.22
CA ASP A 292 4.00 -10.33 -26.49
C ASP A 292 4.89 -9.90 -27.69
N ILE A 293 6.20 -9.85 -27.53
CA ILE A 293 7.16 -9.42 -28.56
C ILE A 293 7.29 -10.43 -29.72
N ASP A 294 7.22 -9.93 -30.96
CA ASP A 294 7.61 -10.72 -32.14
C ASP A 294 9.14 -10.80 -32.26
N VAL A 295 9.72 -11.79 -31.56
CA VAL A 295 11.14 -12.16 -31.63
C VAL A 295 11.59 -12.45 -33.07
N THR A 296 10.70 -12.97 -33.94
CA THR A 296 11.05 -13.30 -35.32
C THR A 296 11.23 -12.03 -36.16
N LYS A 297 10.34 -11.05 -36.02
CA LYS A 297 10.46 -9.75 -36.69
C LYS A 297 11.72 -8.97 -36.28
N VAL A 298 12.16 -9.08 -35.03
CA VAL A 298 13.44 -8.49 -34.57
C VAL A 298 14.65 -9.23 -35.18
N LEU A 299 14.58 -10.56 -35.30
CA LEU A 299 15.62 -11.35 -35.96
C LEU A 299 15.70 -11.09 -37.48
N ASP A 300 14.56 -10.91 -38.16
CA ASP A 300 14.51 -10.54 -39.58
C ASP A 300 15.06 -9.12 -39.82
N PHE A 301 14.82 -8.19 -38.89
CA PHE A 301 15.49 -6.89 -38.88
C PHE A 301 17.01 -7.04 -38.70
N LEU A 302 17.47 -7.79 -37.69
CA LEU A 302 18.91 -8.01 -37.45
C LEU A 302 19.59 -8.67 -38.65
N LYS A 303 18.94 -9.64 -39.30
CA LYS A 303 19.39 -10.29 -40.54
C LYS A 303 19.55 -9.29 -41.68
N SER A 304 18.58 -8.39 -41.85
CA SER A 304 18.60 -7.35 -42.88
C SER A 304 19.69 -6.29 -42.62
N TYR A 305 19.85 -5.90 -41.35
CA TYR A 305 20.89 -4.99 -40.88
C TYR A 305 22.31 -5.55 -41.05
N LEU A 306 22.52 -6.85 -40.78
CA LEU A 306 23.76 -7.57 -41.06
C LEU A 306 24.00 -7.72 -42.57
N SER A 307 22.96 -7.96 -43.37
CA SER A 307 23.06 -8.06 -44.83
C SER A 307 23.55 -6.76 -45.46
N TYR A 308 23.03 -5.61 -44.99
CA TYR A 308 23.47 -4.28 -45.43
C TYR A 308 24.94 -3.96 -45.08
N GLY A 309 25.50 -4.61 -44.05
CA GLY A 309 26.93 -4.53 -43.71
C GLY A 309 27.83 -5.52 -44.47
N ASN A 310 27.29 -6.32 -45.40
CA ASN A 310 28.02 -7.31 -46.20
C ASN A 310 28.89 -8.29 -45.36
N VAL A 311 28.30 -8.86 -44.31
CA VAL A 311 29.00 -9.65 -43.28
C VAL A 311 29.33 -11.07 -43.75
N GLY A 312 30.38 -11.20 -44.56
CA GLY A 312 30.91 -12.50 -45.01
C GLY A 312 31.82 -13.25 -44.02
N LYS A 313 32.12 -12.68 -42.84
CA LYS A 313 33.06 -13.25 -41.84
C LYS A 313 32.45 -13.48 -40.45
N GLY A 314 31.22 -13.07 -40.23
CA GLY A 314 30.58 -13.01 -38.91
C GLY A 314 30.99 -11.77 -38.10
N VAL A 315 30.12 -11.39 -37.17
CA VAL A 315 30.28 -10.28 -36.20
C VAL A 315 30.16 -10.83 -34.79
N GLU A 316 30.95 -10.30 -33.86
CA GLU A 316 30.79 -10.56 -32.43
C GLU A 316 29.55 -9.82 -31.91
N LEU A 317 28.52 -10.55 -31.46
CA LEU A 317 27.34 -9.99 -30.83
C LEU A 317 27.33 -10.36 -29.35
N CYS A 318 27.25 -9.36 -28.47
CA CYS A 318 27.09 -9.57 -27.03
C CYS A 318 25.65 -9.27 -26.62
N LEU A 319 24.92 -10.29 -26.19
CA LEU A 319 23.56 -10.21 -25.68
C LEU A 319 23.60 -9.94 -24.18
N THR A 320 23.06 -8.81 -23.73
CA THR A 320 22.82 -8.50 -22.31
C THR A 320 21.31 -8.52 -22.06
N VAL A 321 20.83 -9.42 -21.19
CA VAL A 321 19.40 -9.50 -20.85
C VAL A 321 19.10 -8.62 -19.63
N VAL A 322 17.95 -7.95 -19.62
CA VAL A 322 17.49 -7.01 -18.58
C VAL A 322 16.10 -7.43 -18.07
N ARG A 323 15.88 -7.25 -16.77
CA ARG A 323 14.62 -7.43 -16.03
C ARG A 323 14.59 -6.41 -14.89
N ASP A 324 14.21 -6.84 -13.67
CA ASP A 324 14.47 -6.17 -12.39
C ASP A 324 15.95 -5.77 -12.17
N ARG A 325 16.86 -6.44 -12.90
CA ARG A 325 18.31 -6.24 -12.88
C ARG A 325 18.93 -6.57 -14.24
N VAL A 326 20.21 -6.22 -14.42
CA VAL A 326 21.02 -6.68 -15.55
C VAL A 326 21.53 -8.11 -15.31
N LEU A 327 21.38 -8.99 -16.31
CA LEU A 327 21.87 -10.37 -16.26
C LEU A 327 23.24 -10.53 -16.98
N PRO A 328 24.06 -11.54 -16.63
CA PRO A 328 25.36 -11.77 -17.25
C PRO A 328 25.28 -11.94 -18.77
N SER A 329 26.07 -11.16 -19.51
CA SER A 329 26.03 -11.15 -20.97
C SER A 329 26.52 -12.47 -21.60
N LYS A 330 25.95 -12.83 -22.76
CA LYS A 330 26.35 -13.99 -23.59
C LYS A 330 26.86 -13.53 -24.95
N THR A 331 27.99 -14.08 -25.40
CA THR A 331 28.62 -13.72 -26.69
C THR A 331 28.31 -14.74 -27.78
N PHE A 332 27.94 -14.26 -28.96
CA PHE A 332 27.61 -15.02 -30.16
C PHE A 332 28.45 -14.55 -31.36
N THR A 333 28.57 -15.37 -32.39
CA THR A 333 29.12 -14.96 -33.70
C THR A 333 28.03 -15.04 -34.75
N VAL A 334 27.52 -13.87 -35.18
CA VAL A 334 26.31 -13.76 -36.01
C VAL A 334 26.63 -13.35 -37.45
N ALA A 335 25.81 -13.80 -38.40
CA ALA A 335 25.86 -13.43 -39.82
C ALA A 335 24.44 -13.53 -40.43
N PRO A 336 24.17 -13.01 -41.65
CA PRO A 336 22.84 -13.09 -42.27
C PRO A 336 22.32 -14.53 -42.48
N ASP A 337 23.24 -15.48 -42.59
CA ASP A 337 23.04 -16.92 -42.71
C ASP A 337 23.29 -17.69 -41.40
N ARG A 338 23.50 -16.98 -40.29
CA ARG A 338 23.84 -17.56 -38.98
C ARG A 338 23.24 -16.76 -37.82
N LEU A 339 22.01 -17.11 -37.45
CA LEU A 339 21.28 -16.53 -36.32
C LEU A 339 20.61 -17.59 -35.43
N GLU A 340 20.86 -18.88 -35.67
CA GLU A 340 20.08 -20.00 -35.11
C GLU A 340 20.31 -20.14 -33.60
N ASP A 341 21.54 -19.97 -33.13
CA ASP A 341 21.88 -20.05 -31.71
C ASP A 341 21.34 -18.84 -30.92
N LEU A 342 21.42 -17.64 -31.50
CA LEU A 342 20.80 -16.43 -30.92
C LEU A 342 19.27 -16.54 -30.93
N SER A 343 18.67 -17.06 -32.00
CA SER A 343 17.23 -17.30 -32.07
C SER A 343 16.76 -18.31 -31.03
N ARG A 344 17.55 -19.37 -30.79
CA ARG A 344 17.27 -20.37 -29.75
C ARG A 344 17.37 -19.79 -28.35
N GLU A 345 18.36 -18.94 -28.07
CA GLU A 345 18.50 -18.22 -26.80
C GLU A 345 17.31 -17.28 -26.57
N LEU A 346 17.03 -16.37 -27.51
CA LEU A 346 15.96 -15.37 -27.36
C LEU A 346 14.57 -16.00 -27.25
N LYS A 347 14.30 -17.10 -27.98
CA LYS A 347 13.03 -17.86 -27.90
C LYS A 347 12.94 -18.78 -26.68
N ALA A 348 13.97 -18.85 -25.85
CA ALA A 348 14.00 -19.57 -24.58
C ALA A 348 14.01 -18.64 -23.36
N LEU A 349 13.85 -17.33 -23.55
CA LEU A 349 13.69 -16.37 -22.46
C LEU A 349 12.25 -16.40 -21.92
N ASP A 350 12.10 -16.73 -20.64
CA ASP A 350 10.87 -16.47 -19.88
C ASP A 350 10.63 -14.96 -19.75
N TYR A 351 9.40 -14.47 -19.89
CA TYR A 351 9.08 -13.04 -19.75
C TYR A 351 8.43 -12.74 -18.39
N ASP A 352 9.22 -12.17 -17.48
CA ASP A 352 8.92 -12.09 -16.05
C ASP A 352 9.75 -11.04 -15.33
N GLY A 353 9.10 -10.31 -14.42
CA GLY A 353 9.66 -9.19 -13.67
C GLY A 353 9.33 -7.82 -14.28
N ALA A 354 9.78 -6.77 -13.62
CA ALA A 354 9.73 -5.38 -14.07
C ALA A 354 10.95 -5.03 -14.96
N THR A 355 11.13 -3.76 -15.34
CA THR A 355 12.34 -3.26 -16.02
C THR A 355 13.12 -2.27 -15.13
N GLY A 356 14.39 -2.59 -14.86
CA GLY A 356 15.36 -1.79 -14.11
C GLY A 356 16.73 -1.78 -14.78
N ASP A 357 17.58 -0.82 -14.43
CA ASP A 357 18.98 -0.68 -14.87
C ASP A 357 19.23 -0.66 -16.40
N LEU A 358 18.20 -0.42 -17.21
CA LEU A 358 18.25 -0.47 -18.68
C LEU A 358 19.38 0.39 -19.30
N GLY A 359 19.67 1.55 -18.72
CA GLY A 359 20.77 2.41 -19.16
C GLY A 359 22.16 1.96 -18.67
N VAL A 360 22.25 1.26 -17.54
CA VAL A 360 23.49 0.60 -17.09
C VAL A 360 23.81 -0.55 -18.04
N ALA A 361 22.79 -1.36 -18.38
CA ALA A 361 22.90 -2.42 -19.38
C ALA A 361 23.35 -1.88 -20.74
N ALA A 362 22.79 -0.75 -21.20
CA ALA A 362 23.19 -0.09 -22.45
C ALA A 362 24.60 0.52 -22.44
N ALA A 363 25.15 0.82 -21.26
CA ALA A 363 26.48 1.42 -21.11
C ALA A 363 27.63 0.38 -21.07
N LEU A 364 27.36 -0.90 -20.80
CA LEU A 364 28.37 -1.92 -20.48
C LEU A 364 29.53 -2.06 -21.48
N TYR A 365 29.29 -1.80 -22.77
CA TYR A 365 30.30 -1.90 -23.83
C TYR A 365 30.39 -0.62 -24.69
N ALA A 366 30.00 0.54 -24.13
CA ALA A 366 30.01 1.83 -24.85
C ALA A 366 31.43 2.31 -25.25
N ASP A 367 32.48 1.73 -24.68
CA ASP A 367 33.88 1.93 -25.07
C ASP A 367 34.28 1.17 -26.34
N ARG A 368 33.54 0.10 -26.70
CA ARG A 368 33.82 -0.72 -27.88
C ARG A 368 33.28 -0.06 -29.15
N LYS A 369 34.14 0.10 -30.15
CA LYS A 369 33.73 0.53 -31.50
C LYS A 369 32.86 -0.55 -32.15
N GLY A 370 31.59 -0.23 -32.34
CA GLY A 370 30.56 -1.13 -32.88
C GLY A 370 29.20 -0.44 -32.93
N ALA A 371 28.13 -1.23 -32.88
CA ALA A 371 26.76 -0.74 -32.74
C ALA A 371 26.15 -1.18 -31.41
N CYS A 372 25.16 -0.42 -30.92
CA CYS A 372 24.36 -0.77 -29.75
C CYS A 372 22.87 -0.78 -30.14
N MET A 373 22.16 -1.85 -29.76
CA MET A 373 20.74 -2.04 -30.00
C MET A 373 20.05 -2.36 -28.68
N VAL A 374 19.06 -1.56 -28.29
CA VAL A 374 18.23 -1.81 -27.10
C VAL A 374 16.84 -2.25 -27.54
N VAL A 375 16.46 -3.49 -27.25
CA VAL A 375 15.14 -4.06 -27.51
C VAL A 375 14.34 -4.01 -26.20
N SER A 376 13.46 -3.02 -26.07
CA SER A 376 12.63 -2.75 -24.88
C SER A 376 11.44 -1.86 -25.27
N ASP A 377 10.43 -1.77 -24.42
CA ASP A 377 9.33 -0.80 -24.55
C ASP A 377 9.70 0.60 -24.02
N GLY A 378 10.76 0.70 -23.21
CA GLY A 378 11.23 1.94 -22.59
C GLY A 378 10.59 2.28 -21.24
N LEU A 379 9.73 1.41 -20.68
CA LEU A 379 9.06 1.61 -19.41
C LEU A 379 9.91 1.13 -18.22
N VAL A 380 10.90 1.93 -17.81
CA VAL A 380 11.69 1.65 -16.61
C VAL A 380 10.88 1.98 -15.35
N ASN A 381 10.53 0.95 -14.58
CA ASN A 381 9.62 1.00 -13.42
C ASN A 381 10.18 0.30 -12.16
N PHE A 382 11.44 -0.16 -12.18
CA PHE A 382 12.12 -0.77 -11.03
C PHE A 382 13.45 -0.10 -10.62
N SER A 383 13.90 0.90 -11.38
CA SER A 383 15.11 1.69 -11.08
C SER A 383 14.93 3.16 -11.47
N ALA A 384 15.81 4.04 -10.98
CA ALA A 384 15.88 5.41 -11.49
C ALA A 384 16.04 5.42 -13.02
N ALA A 385 15.33 6.35 -13.69
CA ALA A 385 15.39 6.48 -15.14
C ALA A 385 16.80 6.94 -15.59
N PRO A 386 17.47 6.24 -16.51
CA PRO A 386 18.84 6.55 -16.89
C PRO A 386 18.99 7.92 -17.57
N GLY A 387 19.84 8.77 -16.98
CA GLY A 387 20.29 10.01 -17.61
C GLY A 387 21.35 9.77 -18.68
N ARG A 388 21.60 10.78 -19.52
CA ARG A 388 22.61 10.76 -20.59
C ARG A 388 24.04 10.88 -20.02
N THR A 389 24.54 9.80 -19.43
CA THR A 389 25.81 9.75 -18.68
C THR A 389 26.99 9.19 -19.48
N THR A 390 26.75 8.40 -20.53
CA THR A 390 27.79 7.80 -21.38
C THR A 390 27.65 8.22 -22.86
N PRO A 391 28.77 8.39 -23.60
CA PRO A 391 28.72 8.51 -25.05
C PRO A 391 28.21 7.21 -25.66
N LEU A 392 27.10 7.27 -26.39
CA LEU A 392 26.64 6.15 -27.21
C LEU A 392 27.51 6.00 -28.47
N PRO A 393 27.66 4.78 -29.04
CA PRO A 393 28.28 4.61 -30.35
C PRO A 393 27.47 5.34 -31.44
N GLU A 394 28.13 5.68 -32.55
CA GLU A 394 27.52 6.32 -33.71
C GLU A 394 26.29 5.55 -34.23
N GLU A 395 26.33 4.22 -34.14
CA GLU A 395 25.21 3.32 -34.42
C GLU A 395 24.50 2.84 -33.14
N ALA A 396 23.84 3.75 -32.45
CA ALA A 396 22.93 3.44 -31.34
C ALA A 396 21.46 3.48 -31.77
N TYR A 397 20.76 2.34 -31.68
CA TYR A 397 19.34 2.19 -32.02
C TYR A 397 18.52 1.65 -30.84
N ALA A 398 17.31 2.17 -30.67
CA ALA A 398 16.28 1.57 -29.81
C ALA A 398 15.23 0.90 -30.70
N VAL A 399 15.01 -0.39 -30.51
CA VAL A 399 14.19 -1.25 -31.37
C VAL A 399 12.94 -1.65 -30.59
N VAL A 400 11.87 -0.90 -30.77
CA VAL A 400 10.62 -1.10 -30.02
C VAL A 400 9.69 -2.00 -30.80
N ALA A 401 9.36 -3.17 -30.24
CA ALA A 401 8.65 -4.24 -30.94
C ALA A 401 7.27 -4.58 -30.34
N VAL A 402 6.84 -3.89 -29.28
CA VAL A 402 5.51 -4.03 -28.64
C VAL A 402 4.68 -2.73 -28.72
N PRO A 403 3.34 -2.76 -28.61
CA PRO A 403 2.49 -1.57 -28.84
C PRO A 403 2.51 -0.53 -27.71
N ARG A 404 2.59 -0.98 -26.45
CA ARG A 404 2.80 -0.14 -25.25
C ARG A 404 4.28 0.23 -25.19
N LYS A 405 4.62 1.50 -24.96
CA LYS A 405 6.01 2.01 -25.00
C LYS A 405 6.16 3.46 -24.51
N ASP A 406 7.33 3.81 -24.00
CA ASP A 406 7.81 5.20 -23.94
C ASP A 406 9.09 5.38 -24.77
N VAL A 407 8.95 6.05 -25.91
CA VAL A 407 10.08 6.35 -26.80
C VAL A 407 10.92 7.55 -26.32
N ASN A 408 10.46 8.32 -25.32
CA ASN A 408 11.16 9.54 -24.88
C ASN A 408 12.40 9.21 -24.07
N LEU A 409 12.39 8.12 -23.28
CA LEU A 409 13.57 7.63 -22.56
C LEU A 409 14.72 7.29 -23.51
N PHE A 410 14.43 6.60 -24.63
CA PHE A 410 15.44 6.31 -25.64
C PHE A 410 15.99 7.59 -26.30
N LYS A 411 15.12 8.59 -26.56
CA LYS A 411 15.54 9.89 -27.10
C LYS A 411 16.39 10.71 -26.13
N SER A 412 16.12 10.66 -24.82
CA SER A 412 16.91 11.39 -23.82
C SER A 412 18.31 10.79 -23.63
N MET A 413 18.42 9.46 -23.69
CA MET A 413 19.72 8.76 -23.76
C MET A 413 20.46 9.03 -25.09
N GLY A 414 19.73 9.22 -26.19
CA GLY A 414 20.27 9.58 -27.51
C GLY A 414 20.22 8.47 -28.57
N PHE A 415 19.36 7.46 -28.39
CA PHE A 415 19.16 6.38 -29.35
C PHE A 415 18.26 6.81 -30.54
N ARG A 416 18.56 6.28 -31.73
CA ARG A 416 17.70 6.40 -32.91
C ARG A 416 16.58 5.36 -32.88
N ILE A 417 15.32 5.79 -33.01
CA ILE A 417 14.14 4.93 -32.76
C ILE A 417 13.71 4.16 -34.02
N LEU A 418 13.64 2.83 -33.91
CA LEU A 418 13.10 1.90 -34.91
C LEU A 418 11.87 1.20 -34.30
N ASP A 419 10.68 1.46 -34.84
CA ASP A 419 9.42 1.04 -34.24
C ASP A 419 8.81 -0.18 -34.97
N LEU A 420 9.37 -1.36 -34.71
CA LEU A 420 8.89 -2.62 -35.30
C LEU A 420 7.48 -3.03 -34.85
N SER A 421 6.87 -2.37 -33.85
CA SER A 421 5.44 -2.59 -33.53
C SER A 421 4.48 -1.90 -34.51
N THR A 422 4.90 -0.84 -35.21
CA THR A 422 4.08 -0.13 -36.22
C THR A 422 4.61 -0.25 -37.64
N GLN A 423 5.93 -0.47 -37.81
CA GLN A 423 6.60 -0.47 -39.10
C GLN A 423 6.94 -1.87 -39.60
N THR A 424 7.12 -2.01 -40.92
CA THR A 424 7.74 -3.21 -41.52
C THR A 424 9.26 -3.21 -41.32
N VAL A 425 9.90 -4.38 -41.50
CA VAL A 425 11.36 -4.50 -41.45
C VAL A 425 12.03 -3.63 -42.52
N GLU A 426 11.45 -3.53 -43.72
CA GLU A 426 12.00 -2.73 -44.82
C GLU A 426 11.92 -1.22 -44.52
N GLN A 427 10.82 -0.72 -43.94
CA GLN A 427 10.71 0.67 -43.49
C GLN A 427 11.67 1.01 -42.34
N ALA A 428 11.94 0.06 -41.42
CA ALA A 428 12.98 0.22 -40.41
C ALA A 428 14.39 0.24 -41.04
N MET A 429 14.64 -0.63 -42.02
CA MET A 429 15.89 -0.65 -42.79
C MET A 429 16.07 0.56 -43.72
N GLU A 430 14.98 1.19 -44.17
CA GLU A 430 15.01 2.46 -44.88
C GLU A 430 15.58 3.55 -43.99
N LYS A 431 15.07 3.71 -42.75
CA LYS A 431 15.65 4.62 -41.74
C LYS A 431 17.13 4.36 -41.44
N VAL A 432 17.57 3.09 -41.47
CA VAL A 432 18.99 2.72 -41.29
C VAL A 432 19.84 3.12 -42.51
N ARG A 433 19.33 2.96 -43.74
CA ARG A 433 20.02 3.33 -44.99
C ARG A 433 20.02 4.85 -45.23
N SER A 434 18.91 5.51 -44.96
CA SER A 434 18.73 6.95 -45.12
C SER A 434 19.51 7.76 -44.08
N GLY A 435 19.85 7.19 -42.92
CA GLY A 435 20.38 7.96 -41.80
C GLY A 435 19.41 9.05 -41.35
N GLU A 436 19.93 10.09 -40.69
CA GLU A 436 19.14 11.21 -40.19
C GLU A 436 19.26 12.46 -41.09
N VAL A 437 18.12 12.94 -41.57
CA VAL A 437 18.00 14.22 -42.27
C VAL A 437 18.11 15.37 -41.26
N HIS A 438 19.08 16.26 -41.50
CA HIS A 438 19.32 17.44 -40.69
C HIS A 438 18.64 18.66 -41.34
N ALA A 439 18.01 19.50 -40.51
CA ALA A 439 17.42 20.77 -40.95
C ALA A 439 18.07 21.91 -40.16
N GLY A 440 18.96 22.66 -40.83
CA GLY A 440 19.49 23.94 -40.37
C GLY A 440 18.74 25.11 -41.00
N PHE A 441 19.02 26.32 -40.53
CA PHE A 441 18.29 27.52 -40.98
C PHE A 441 19.15 28.46 -41.84
N ASP A 442 18.52 29.31 -42.63
CA ASP A 442 19.15 30.36 -43.43
C ASP A 442 18.56 31.72 -43.10
N ASP A 443 19.27 32.45 -42.24
CA ASP A 443 18.86 33.72 -41.62
C ASP A 443 18.98 34.93 -42.58
N LYS A 444 18.69 34.72 -43.87
CA LYS A 444 18.69 35.77 -44.92
C LYS A 444 17.36 36.53 -45.01
N GLY A 445 16.49 36.37 -44.01
CA GLY A 445 15.18 36.99 -43.90
C GLY A 445 14.81 37.21 -42.43
N ASP A 446 13.53 37.47 -42.19
CA ASP A 446 12.96 37.88 -40.90
C ASP A 446 12.29 36.74 -40.11
N MET A 447 12.34 35.50 -40.61
CA MET A 447 11.76 34.33 -39.93
C MET A 447 12.38 34.10 -38.53
N PRO A 448 11.58 34.06 -37.45
CA PRO A 448 12.07 33.83 -36.09
C PRO A 448 12.34 32.33 -35.85
N TRP A 449 13.35 31.76 -36.52
CA TRP A 449 13.64 30.31 -36.49
C TRP A 449 13.83 29.74 -35.08
N GLY A 450 14.28 30.54 -34.11
CA GLY A 450 14.40 30.13 -32.70
C GLY A 450 13.07 29.80 -32.00
N ALA A 451 11.92 30.16 -32.58
CA ALA A 451 10.59 29.77 -32.09
C ALA A 451 10.08 28.43 -32.66
N PHE A 452 10.75 27.86 -33.68
CA PHE A 452 10.32 26.64 -34.34
C PHE A 452 10.85 25.37 -33.68
N LEU A 453 9.94 24.53 -33.20
CA LEU A 453 10.20 23.23 -32.62
C LEU A 453 10.06 22.12 -33.68
N ARG A 454 11.02 21.17 -33.73
CA ARG A 454 10.90 19.97 -34.57
C ARG A 454 9.89 19.02 -33.95
N TYR A 455 8.77 18.78 -34.63
CA TYR A 455 7.78 17.79 -34.25
C TYR A 455 8.11 16.43 -34.86
N GLU A 456 8.13 15.39 -34.02
CA GLU A 456 8.39 14.00 -34.40
C GLU A 456 7.21 13.13 -33.97
N SER A 457 6.66 12.36 -34.91
CA SER A 457 5.66 11.33 -34.65
C SER A 457 5.96 10.09 -35.51
N PRO A 458 5.63 8.87 -35.05
CA PRO A 458 5.79 7.64 -35.86
C PRO A 458 5.08 7.68 -37.22
N GLY A 459 4.03 8.50 -37.37
CA GLY A 459 3.32 8.70 -38.64
C GLY A 459 3.97 9.70 -39.61
N LEU A 460 5.06 10.37 -39.23
CA LEU A 460 5.75 11.30 -40.14
C LEU A 460 6.54 10.52 -41.22
N PRO A 461 6.43 10.89 -42.51
CA PRO A 461 7.18 10.23 -43.59
C PRO A 461 8.69 10.12 -43.36
N ALA A 462 9.30 9.04 -43.84
CA ALA A 462 10.74 8.86 -43.76
C ALA A 462 11.47 9.98 -44.53
N GLY A 463 12.31 10.75 -43.82
CA GLY A 463 13.02 11.91 -44.39
C GLY A 463 12.23 13.22 -44.43
N SER A 464 10.96 13.25 -44.02
CA SER A 464 10.22 14.51 -43.80
C SER A 464 10.67 15.24 -42.54
N VAL A 465 10.39 16.54 -42.48
CA VAL A 465 10.54 17.35 -41.26
C VAL A 465 9.28 18.17 -41.06
N LEU A 466 8.69 18.11 -39.86
CA LEU A 466 7.61 19.00 -39.46
C LEU A 466 8.16 19.95 -38.39
N LEU A 467 8.07 21.26 -38.65
CA LEU A 467 8.41 22.32 -37.70
C LEU A 467 7.14 23.04 -37.27
N VAL A 468 7.02 23.39 -36.00
CA VAL A 468 5.88 24.16 -35.47
C VAL A 468 6.33 25.28 -34.53
N ALA A 469 5.66 26.42 -34.58
CA ALA A 469 5.96 27.58 -33.75
C ALA A 469 4.69 28.27 -33.24
N GLU A 470 4.78 28.85 -32.04
CA GLU A 470 4.00 30.01 -31.66
C GLU A 470 4.73 31.27 -32.14
N LEU A 471 3.99 32.21 -32.73
CA LEU A 471 4.54 33.42 -33.34
C LEU A 471 3.88 34.68 -32.78
N GLU A 472 4.71 35.60 -32.31
CA GLU A 472 4.30 36.95 -31.91
C GLU A 472 4.27 37.90 -33.11
N GLY A 473 3.27 38.77 -33.15
CA GLY A 473 3.14 39.82 -34.17
C GLY A 473 2.37 39.44 -35.44
N LYS A 474 2.19 40.43 -36.31
CA LYS A 474 1.45 40.35 -37.57
C LYS A 474 2.34 40.72 -38.75
N GLY A 475 2.32 39.90 -39.80
CA GLY A 475 3.01 40.17 -41.04
C GLY A 475 3.27 38.90 -41.86
N VAL A 476 4.23 39.01 -42.79
CA VAL A 476 4.68 37.90 -43.64
C VAL A 476 6.16 37.65 -43.39
N PHE A 477 6.47 36.66 -42.58
CA PHE A 477 7.84 36.26 -42.26
C PHE A 477 8.43 35.41 -43.39
N THR A 478 9.73 35.55 -43.64
CA THR A 478 10.43 34.90 -44.76
C THR A 478 11.81 34.35 -44.35
N GLY A 479 12.19 33.19 -44.89
CA GLY A 479 13.49 32.56 -44.62
C GLY A 479 13.76 31.35 -45.50
N GLY A 480 14.87 30.65 -45.24
CA GLY A 480 15.18 29.36 -45.86
C GLY A 480 15.51 28.27 -44.84
N ILE A 481 15.20 27.02 -45.17
CA ILE A 481 15.65 25.84 -44.41
C ILE A 481 16.68 25.08 -45.24
N LYS A 482 17.88 24.94 -44.68
CA LYS A 482 18.98 24.14 -45.22
C LYS A 482 18.78 22.68 -44.82
N VAL A 483 18.38 21.84 -45.77
CA VAL A 483 18.25 20.39 -45.57
C VAL A 483 19.55 19.73 -46.04
N SER A 484 20.16 18.92 -45.17
CA SER A 484 21.41 18.20 -45.44
C SER A 484 21.48 16.86 -44.72
N GLY A 485 22.49 16.06 -45.06
CA GLY A 485 22.71 14.74 -44.49
C GLY A 485 21.76 13.66 -45.03
N GLY A 486 21.97 12.43 -44.60
CA GLY A 486 21.09 11.31 -44.94
C GLY A 486 20.93 11.00 -46.44
N GLY A 487 21.98 11.20 -47.24
CA GLY A 487 21.92 11.05 -48.70
C GLY A 487 21.21 12.19 -49.44
N VAL A 488 20.69 13.20 -48.73
CA VAL A 488 20.13 14.41 -49.31
C VAL A 488 21.27 15.35 -49.72
N PRO A 489 21.34 15.81 -50.98
CA PRO A 489 22.23 16.90 -51.38
C PRO A 489 21.78 18.21 -50.71
N ASP A 490 22.74 19.00 -50.20
CA ASP A 490 22.47 20.28 -49.54
C ASP A 490 21.53 21.18 -50.36
N ARG A 491 20.32 21.42 -49.84
CA ARG A 491 19.25 22.21 -50.48
C ARG A 491 18.76 23.28 -49.51
N ASN A 492 18.52 24.49 -50.00
CA ASN A 492 17.90 25.57 -49.23
C ASN A 492 16.46 25.77 -49.73
N ILE A 493 15.49 25.33 -48.94
CA ILE A 493 14.06 25.40 -49.29
C ILE A 493 13.50 26.74 -48.77
N PRO A 494 12.97 27.63 -49.63
CA PRO A 494 12.39 28.89 -49.19
C PRO A 494 11.06 28.66 -48.47
N VAL A 495 10.84 29.41 -47.39
CA VAL A 495 9.65 29.33 -46.54
C VAL A 495 9.10 30.74 -46.30
N SER A 496 7.78 30.88 -46.37
CA SER A 496 7.08 32.13 -46.03
C SER A 496 5.84 31.82 -45.19
N VAL A 497 5.66 32.59 -44.11
CA VAL A 497 4.61 32.41 -43.10
C VAL A 497 3.83 33.72 -42.97
N ASP A 498 2.59 33.72 -43.46
CA ASP A 498 1.68 34.89 -43.45
C ASP A 498 0.72 34.78 -42.25
N THR A 499 0.98 35.54 -41.18
CA THR A 499 0.13 35.55 -39.97
C THR A 499 -1.08 36.48 -40.09
N ASP A 500 -1.13 37.36 -41.10
CA ASP A 500 -2.33 38.14 -41.42
C ASP A 500 -3.40 37.29 -42.15
N ARG A 501 -3.03 36.14 -42.71
CA ARG A 501 -3.94 35.13 -43.29
C ARG A 501 -4.19 33.92 -42.38
N ALA A 502 -3.79 33.98 -41.11
CA ALA A 502 -3.99 32.89 -40.16
C ALA A 502 -5.47 32.46 -40.03
N LEU A 503 -5.76 31.18 -40.25
CA LEU A 503 -7.12 30.63 -40.14
C LEU A 503 -7.54 30.49 -38.66
N PRO A 504 -8.79 30.77 -38.26
CA PRO A 504 -9.24 30.45 -36.91
C PRO A 504 -9.18 28.94 -36.66
N GLY A 505 -8.52 28.50 -35.58
CA GLY A 505 -8.46 27.07 -35.22
C GLY A 505 -7.49 26.72 -34.09
N THR A 506 -7.64 25.51 -33.53
CA THR A 506 -6.90 25.01 -32.36
C THR A 506 -5.86 23.93 -32.68
N MET A 507 -5.79 23.51 -33.94
CA MET A 507 -5.06 22.33 -34.39
C MET A 507 -3.55 22.54 -34.29
N LEU A 508 -3.06 23.68 -34.77
CA LEU A 508 -1.63 24.04 -34.67
C LEU A 508 -1.23 24.48 -33.26
N ARG A 509 -2.14 25.13 -32.52
CA ARG A 509 -1.97 25.45 -31.08
C ARG A 509 -1.68 24.18 -30.27
N SER A 510 -2.52 23.15 -30.42
CA SER A 510 -2.34 21.87 -29.73
C SER A 510 -1.10 21.11 -30.22
N LEU A 511 -0.76 21.20 -31.51
CA LEU A 511 0.44 20.56 -32.05
C LEU A 511 1.72 21.22 -31.51
N TYR A 512 1.75 22.54 -31.40
CA TYR A 512 2.85 23.28 -30.75
C TYR A 512 2.96 22.89 -29.26
N ALA A 513 1.84 22.81 -28.54
CA ALA A 513 1.83 22.35 -27.15
C ALA A 513 2.41 20.93 -27.01
N GLN A 514 2.04 19.99 -27.89
CA GLN A 514 2.62 18.65 -27.90
C GLN A 514 4.11 18.66 -28.32
N ALA A 515 4.54 19.56 -29.20
CA ALA A 515 5.96 19.73 -29.54
C ALA A 515 6.77 20.19 -28.32
N LYS A 516 6.25 21.18 -27.57
CA LYS A 516 6.86 21.67 -26.34
C LYS A 516 6.85 20.62 -25.23
N LEU A 517 5.79 19.81 -25.13
CA LEU A 517 5.75 18.66 -24.21
C LEU A 517 6.82 17.62 -24.59
N ASN A 518 6.95 17.29 -25.87
CA ASN A 518 7.98 16.36 -26.35
C ASN A 518 9.41 16.90 -26.11
N GLU A 519 9.63 18.21 -26.22
CA GLU A 519 10.90 18.86 -25.87
C GLU A 519 11.20 18.74 -24.37
N LEU A 520 10.22 19.04 -23.51
CA LEU A 520 10.37 18.91 -22.06
C LEU A 520 10.60 17.44 -21.64
N MET A 521 9.86 16.49 -22.19
CA MET A 521 9.97 15.06 -21.86
C MET A 521 11.26 14.38 -22.37
N ARG A 522 12.07 15.05 -23.21
CA ARG A 522 13.45 14.63 -23.50
C ARG A 522 14.44 15.00 -22.40
N GLN A 523 14.07 15.92 -21.49
CA GLN A 523 14.92 16.32 -20.38
C GLN A 523 14.77 15.31 -19.22
N PRO A 524 15.83 15.07 -18.42
CA PRO A 524 15.73 14.21 -17.24
C PRO A 524 14.64 14.67 -16.25
N ALA A 525 14.09 13.72 -15.49
CA ALA A 525 13.13 14.03 -14.44
C ALA A 525 13.72 14.98 -13.39
N SER A 526 13.04 16.10 -13.14
CA SER A 526 13.46 17.15 -12.22
C SER A 526 12.28 18.07 -11.91
N GLY A 527 12.24 18.63 -10.70
CA GLY A 527 11.12 19.48 -10.27
C GLY A 527 10.85 20.68 -11.19
N GLY A 528 11.88 21.25 -11.80
CA GLY A 528 11.73 22.33 -12.79
C GLY A 528 11.10 21.86 -14.12
N ARG A 529 11.46 20.66 -14.61
CA ARG A 529 10.80 20.06 -15.78
C ARG A 529 9.36 19.69 -15.45
N ASP A 530 9.10 19.10 -14.30
CA ASP A 530 7.74 18.72 -13.89
C ASP A 530 6.82 19.94 -13.75
N GLU A 531 7.34 21.04 -13.22
CA GLU A 531 6.59 22.29 -13.14
C GLU A 531 6.31 22.87 -14.53
N ALA A 532 7.29 22.91 -15.44
CA ALA A 532 7.07 23.36 -16.82
C ALA A 532 6.07 22.47 -17.59
N VAL A 533 6.09 21.14 -17.37
CA VAL A 533 5.11 20.19 -17.94
C VAL A 533 3.71 20.39 -17.34
N ARG A 534 3.62 20.74 -16.06
CA ARG A 534 2.37 21.11 -15.39
C ARG A 534 1.82 22.41 -15.97
N GLU A 535 2.63 23.46 -16.07
CA GLU A 535 2.21 24.78 -16.56
C GLU A 535 1.76 24.73 -18.02
N LEU A 536 2.49 24.02 -18.87
CA LEU A 536 2.09 23.74 -20.26
C LEU A 536 0.73 23.02 -20.33
N GLY A 537 0.50 22.04 -19.46
CA GLY A 537 -0.81 21.38 -19.34
C GLY A 537 -1.95 22.34 -18.98
N MET A 538 -1.68 23.26 -18.05
CA MET A 538 -2.65 24.27 -17.58
C MET A 538 -2.93 25.37 -18.62
N GLU A 539 -1.92 25.88 -19.34
CA GLU A 539 -2.12 26.91 -20.38
C GLU A 539 -2.86 26.34 -21.60
N TYR A 540 -2.45 25.16 -22.07
CA TYR A 540 -2.98 24.62 -23.31
C TYR A 540 -4.25 23.78 -23.14
N GLY A 541 -4.65 23.47 -21.90
CA GLY A 541 -5.84 22.65 -21.63
C GLY A 541 -5.64 21.19 -21.98
N MET A 542 -4.40 20.70 -21.90
CA MET A 542 -4.01 19.36 -22.36
C MET A 542 -3.69 18.42 -21.20
N VAL A 543 -3.91 17.12 -21.41
CA VAL A 543 -3.53 16.06 -20.47
C VAL A 543 -2.02 15.80 -20.59
N THR A 544 -1.29 15.88 -19.47
CA THR A 544 0.17 15.66 -19.41
C THR A 544 0.53 14.75 -18.23
N PRO A 545 1.77 14.26 -18.11
CA PRO A 545 2.21 13.60 -16.87
C PRO A 545 2.01 14.45 -15.59
N GLY A 546 1.91 15.78 -15.71
CA GLY A 546 1.65 16.71 -14.62
C GLY A 546 0.20 17.20 -14.50
N THR A 547 -0.70 16.91 -15.45
CA THR A 547 -2.08 17.45 -15.48
C THR A 547 -3.11 16.45 -15.98
N SER A 548 -4.27 16.46 -15.33
CA SER A 548 -5.46 15.68 -15.70
C SER A 548 -6.59 16.65 -16.08
N LEU A 549 -7.52 16.24 -16.95
CA LEU A 549 -8.75 17.01 -17.20
C LEU A 549 -9.84 16.57 -16.22
N LEU A 550 -10.53 17.54 -15.62
CA LEU A 550 -11.55 17.33 -14.59
C LEU A 550 -12.86 18.06 -14.95
N VAL A 551 -13.97 17.34 -14.91
CA VAL A 551 -15.35 17.86 -15.04
C VAL A 551 -16.06 17.69 -13.69
N LEU A 552 -16.59 18.77 -13.13
CA LEU A 552 -17.34 18.78 -11.85
C LEU A 552 -18.82 19.14 -12.12
N ASP A 553 -19.73 18.47 -11.42
CA ASP A 553 -21.19 18.54 -11.63
C ASP A 553 -21.84 19.83 -11.06
N SER A 554 -21.22 20.50 -10.07
CA SER A 554 -21.80 21.69 -9.41
C SER A 554 -20.82 22.85 -9.17
N LEU A 555 -21.37 24.07 -9.02
CA LEU A 555 -20.61 25.26 -8.64
C LEU A 555 -19.94 25.11 -7.27
N ASP A 556 -20.62 24.47 -6.31
CA ASP A 556 -20.11 24.27 -4.95
C ASP A 556 -18.84 23.41 -4.95
N GLN A 557 -18.76 22.37 -5.80
CA GLN A 557 -17.54 21.57 -5.99
C GLN A 557 -16.40 22.41 -6.60
N TYR A 558 -16.69 23.22 -7.62
CA TYR A 558 -15.69 24.12 -8.21
C TYR A 558 -15.13 25.09 -7.16
N LEU A 559 -15.99 25.65 -6.28
CA LEU A 559 -15.60 26.52 -5.18
C LEU A 559 -14.83 25.79 -4.06
N GLU A 560 -15.35 24.68 -3.55
CA GLU A 560 -14.72 23.87 -2.49
C GLU A 560 -13.28 23.48 -2.85
N TYR A 561 -13.07 23.09 -4.11
CA TYR A 561 -11.76 22.67 -4.59
C TYR A 561 -10.91 23.78 -5.19
N GLY A 562 -11.39 25.02 -5.28
CA GLY A 562 -10.66 26.11 -5.94
C GLY A 562 -10.24 25.72 -7.36
N VAL A 563 -11.19 25.25 -8.16
CA VAL A 563 -11.03 24.93 -9.58
C VAL A 563 -11.94 25.88 -10.35
N ARG A 564 -11.38 26.66 -11.28
CA ARG A 564 -12.16 27.63 -12.07
C ARG A 564 -12.95 26.91 -13.17
N PRO A 565 -14.27 27.10 -13.30
CA PRO A 565 -15.07 26.45 -14.35
C PRO A 565 -14.58 26.77 -15.78
N SER A 566 -14.84 25.84 -16.70
CA SER A 566 -14.39 25.95 -18.10
C SER A 566 -15.04 27.13 -18.86
N ALA A 567 -14.38 27.58 -19.93
CA ALA A 567 -14.89 28.63 -20.82
C ALA A 567 -16.23 28.25 -21.50
N SER A 568 -16.51 26.95 -21.67
CA SER A 568 -17.78 26.45 -22.20
C SER A 568 -18.98 26.64 -21.25
N SER A 569 -18.74 26.97 -19.98
CA SER A 569 -19.77 27.27 -18.98
C SER A 569 -19.61 28.71 -18.43
N PRO A 570 -19.83 29.74 -19.26
CA PRO A 570 -19.59 31.13 -18.89
C PRO A 570 -20.47 31.60 -17.71
N GLU A 571 -21.67 31.04 -17.56
CA GLU A 571 -22.58 31.31 -16.42
C GLU A 571 -21.93 30.86 -15.09
N LEU A 572 -21.55 29.58 -14.98
CA LEU A 572 -20.85 29.03 -13.80
C LEU A 572 -19.53 29.74 -13.53
N ARG A 573 -18.75 30.03 -14.59
CA ARG A 573 -17.46 30.72 -14.47
C ARG A 573 -17.61 32.14 -13.94
N ALA A 574 -18.59 32.90 -14.43
CA ALA A 574 -18.84 34.26 -13.94
C ALA A 574 -19.35 34.27 -12.49
N GLU A 575 -20.05 33.22 -12.05
CA GLU A 575 -20.50 33.10 -10.66
C GLU A 575 -19.38 32.65 -9.71
N TYR A 576 -18.53 31.70 -10.12
CA TYR A 576 -17.29 31.35 -9.43
C TYR A 576 -16.38 32.57 -9.26
N ASP A 577 -16.10 33.29 -10.36
CA ASP A 577 -15.23 34.48 -10.35
C ASP A 577 -15.76 35.56 -9.39
N ARG A 578 -17.09 35.73 -9.32
CA ARG A 578 -17.77 36.65 -8.38
C ARG A 578 -17.49 36.28 -6.92
N MET A 579 -17.67 35.01 -6.54
CA MET A 579 -17.49 34.57 -5.16
C MET A 579 -16.01 34.53 -4.75
N MET A 580 -15.10 34.19 -5.66
CA MET A 580 -13.66 34.24 -5.38
C MET A 580 -13.16 35.67 -5.14
N MET A 581 -13.65 36.67 -5.90
CA MET A 581 -13.30 38.08 -5.65
C MET A 581 -13.74 38.59 -4.27
N GLU A 582 -14.76 37.98 -3.63
CA GLU A 582 -15.16 38.28 -2.25
C GLU A 582 -14.32 37.53 -1.21
N GLY A 583 -13.66 36.42 -1.58
CA GLY A 583 -12.89 35.54 -0.69
C GLY A 583 -11.36 35.77 -0.67
N GLU A 584 -10.74 36.04 -1.81
CA GLU A 584 -9.28 35.90 -2.01
C GLU A 584 -8.39 36.74 -1.07
N LYS A 585 -8.87 37.88 -0.56
CA LYS A 585 -8.13 38.71 0.42
C LYS A 585 -8.01 38.10 1.81
N ARG A 586 -8.55 36.90 2.06
CA ARG A 586 -8.57 36.23 3.36
C ARG A 586 -7.70 34.97 3.45
N GLU A 587 -7.26 34.41 2.34
CA GLU A 587 -6.70 33.05 2.27
C GLU A 587 -5.28 32.92 2.85
N VAL A 588 -4.33 33.74 2.38
CA VAL A 588 -2.90 33.60 2.75
C VAL A 588 -2.65 33.76 4.27
N LEU A 589 -3.46 34.57 4.96
CA LEU A 589 -3.41 34.70 6.42
C LEU A 589 -4.17 33.59 7.16
N LYS A 590 -5.21 32.99 6.57
CA LYS A 590 -5.85 31.78 7.11
C LYS A 590 -4.90 30.59 7.08
N GLU A 591 -4.17 30.38 5.98
CA GLU A 591 -3.38 29.15 5.81
C GLU A 591 -2.26 29.03 6.85
N GLU A 592 -1.48 30.10 7.08
CA GLU A 592 -0.44 30.10 8.12
C GLU A 592 -1.04 30.05 9.54
N SER A 593 -2.21 30.68 9.77
CA SER A 593 -2.94 30.49 11.05
C SER A 593 -3.35 29.03 11.24
N ALA A 594 -3.94 28.40 10.23
CA ALA A 594 -4.36 27.01 10.26
C ALA A 594 -3.16 26.05 10.42
N ARG A 595 -2.00 26.36 9.82
CA ARG A 595 -0.75 25.64 10.07
C ARG A 595 -0.29 25.77 11.52
N LEU A 596 -0.30 26.97 12.08
CA LEU A 596 0.00 27.18 13.50
C LEU A 596 -1.01 26.49 14.42
N ASP A 597 -2.29 26.42 14.07
CA ASP A 597 -3.34 25.75 14.85
C ASP A 597 -3.26 24.21 14.74
N ARG A 598 -2.87 23.66 13.58
CA ARG A 598 -2.46 22.25 13.46
C ARG A 598 -1.26 21.94 14.35
N LEU A 599 -0.19 22.72 14.27
CA LEU A 599 1.03 22.52 15.08
C LEU A 599 0.76 22.63 16.59
N LYS A 600 -0.09 23.55 17.04
CA LYS A 600 -0.57 23.61 18.44
C LYS A 600 -1.32 22.32 18.84
N THR A 601 -2.15 21.79 17.95
CA THR A 601 -2.91 20.55 18.18
C THR A 601 -1.97 19.34 18.27
N TYR A 602 -0.98 19.25 17.37
CA TYR A 602 0.05 18.21 17.40
C TYR A 602 0.89 18.31 18.67
N LEU A 603 1.29 19.52 19.08
CA LEU A 603 2.03 19.76 20.33
C LEU A 603 1.20 19.39 21.57
N ALA A 604 -0.10 19.71 21.61
CA ALA A 604 -0.99 19.29 22.68
C ALA A 604 -1.21 17.76 22.70
N SER A 605 -1.08 17.08 21.57
CA SER A 605 -1.02 15.61 21.50
C SER A 605 0.28 15.07 22.06
N TRP A 606 1.42 15.60 21.59
CA TRP A 606 2.76 15.25 22.04
C TRP A 606 2.94 15.46 23.55
N GLU A 607 2.46 16.58 24.09
CA GLU A 607 2.46 16.85 25.53
C GLU A 607 1.70 15.80 26.35
N ARG A 608 0.61 15.22 25.82
CA ARG A 608 -0.14 14.16 26.52
C ARG A 608 0.67 12.86 26.56
N LEU A 609 1.27 12.47 25.43
CA LEU A 609 2.18 11.33 25.38
C LEU A 609 3.39 11.54 26.32
N GLN A 610 4.00 12.71 26.30
CA GLN A 610 5.15 13.05 27.16
C GLN A 610 4.76 13.05 28.65
N LYS A 611 3.57 13.55 29.02
CA LYS A 611 3.04 13.48 30.40
C LYS A 611 2.80 12.03 30.84
N TRP A 612 2.27 11.17 29.97
CA TRP A 612 2.18 9.73 30.23
C TRP A 612 3.58 9.12 30.43
N TYR A 613 4.47 9.34 29.48
CA TYR A 613 5.84 8.80 29.43
C TYR A 613 6.65 9.12 30.69
N ASP A 614 6.55 10.35 31.21
CA ASP A 614 7.19 10.79 32.45
C ASP A 614 6.44 10.36 33.73
N SER A 615 5.15 10.02 33.65
CA SER A 615 4.38 9.56 34.82
C SER A 615 4.71 8.13 35.28
N LEU A 616 5.28 7.29 34.40
CA LEU A 616 5.49 5.85 34.62
C LEU A 616 6.66 5.49 35.56
N LYS A 617 6.58 5.94 36.82
CA LYS A 617 7.41 5.43 37.92
C LYS A 617 6.92 4.08 38.43
N TYR A 618 7.17 3.00 37.66
CA TYR A 618 7.18 1.57 38.01
C TYR A 618 6.71 1.20 39.44
N VAL A 619 5.54 0.56 39.58
CA VAL A 619 4.93 0.20 40.89
C VAL A 619 4.52 -1.29 41.00
N PRO A 620 5.46 -2.24 41.19
CA PRO A 620 5.13 -3.64 41.49
C PRO A 620 4.29 -3.84 42.75
N ALA A 621 4.35 -2.89 43.69
CA ALA A 621 3.66 -2.94 44.97
C ALA A 621 2.12 -3.00 44.84
N GLU A 622 1.53 -2.31 43.85
CA GLU A 622 0.09 -2.35 43.58
C GLU A 622 -0.37 -3.77 43.17
N VAL A 623 0.44 -4.45 42.36
CA VAL A 623 0.15 -5.81 41.87
C VAL A 623 0.24 -6.82 43.01
N LEU A 624 1.32 -6.76 43.80
CA LEU A 624 1.50 -7.60 44.98
C LEU A 624 0.35 -7.41 46.00
N TRP A 625 -0.12 -6.18 46.20
CA TRP A 625 -1.24 -5.88 47.09
C TRP A 625 -2.54 -6.54 46.62
N LYS A 626 -2.86 -6.43 45.32
CA LYS A 626 -4.05 -7.07 44.71
C LYS A 626 -3.97 -8.60 44.71
N GLN A 627 -2.77 -9.18 44.66
CA GLN A 627 -2.52 -10.61 44.83
C GLN A 627 -2.56 -11.08 46.30
N GLY A 628 -2.99 -10.22 47.25
CA GLY A 628 -3.06 -10.54 48.68
C GLY A 628 -1.70 -10.57 49.40
N LYS A 629 -0.59 -10.37 48.68
CA LYS A 629 0.80 -10.35 49.19
C LYS A 629 1.13 -9.01 49.86
N MET A 630 0.33 -8.64 50.86
CA MET A 630 0.35 -7.32 51.51
C MET A 630 1.72 -6.92 52.07
N GLU A 631 2.51 -7.88 52.55
CA GLU A 631 3.83 -7.61 53.14
C GLU A 631 4.93 -7.44 52.07
N GLU A 632 4.88 -8.22 50.98
CA GLU A 632 5.74 -8.04 49.81
C GLU A 632 5.48 -6.68 49.12
N ALA A 633 4.21 -6.25 49.09
CA ALA A 633 3.82 -4.93 48.57
C ALA A 633 4.41 -3.76 49.39
N ILE A 634 4.44 -3.91 50.71
CA ILE A 634 5.02 -2.91 51.62
C ILE A 634 6.54 -2.84 51.44
N ASP A 635 7.24 -3.99 51.43
CA ASP A 635 8.69 -4.05 51.15
C ASP A 635 9.05 -3.48 49.76
N ALA A 636 8.22 -3.70 48.75
CA ALA A 636 8.40 -3.09 47.43
C ALA A 636 8.34 -1.55 47.48
N TYR A 637 7.39 -0.94 48.21
CA TYR A 637 7.37 0.51 48.41
C TYR A 637 8.53 1.02 49.28
N GLU A 638 8.99 0.25 50.28
CA GLU A 638 10.16 0.62 51.08
C GLU A 638 11.46 0.57 50.27
N LYS A 639 11.58 -0.37 49.33
CA LYS A 639 12.68 -0.42 48.35
C LYS A 639 12.63 0.78 47.38
N ILE A 640 11.44 1.17 46.91
CA ILE A 640 11.26 2.40 46.12
C ILE A 640 11.71 3.63 46.93
N LEU A 641 11.31 3.77 48.19
CA LEU A 641 11.68 4.92 49.03
C LEU A 641 13.17 4.92 49.46
N LYS A 642 13.85 3.77 49.44
CA LYS A 642 15.31 3.68 49.59
C LYS A 642 16.08 4.15 48.33
N GLN A 643 15.42 4.20 47.16
CA GLN A 643 16.01 4.64 45.90
C GLN A 643 15.59 6.08 45.52
N ASP A 644 14.34 6.44 45.77
CA ASP A 644 13.75 7.77 45.59
C ASP A 644 13.04 8.20 46.89
N ALA A 645 13.83 8.75 47.81
CA ALA A 645 13.34 9.27 49.10
C ALA A 645 12.40 10.49 48.95
N GLY A 646 12.26 11.06 47.74
CA GLY A 646 11.32 12.15 47.45
C GLY A 646 9.93 11.66 47.00
N ASN A 647 9.72 10.35 46.84
CA ASN A 647 8.52 9.79 46.21
C ASN A 647 7.26 9.89 47.10
N ARG A 648 6.58 11.05 47.02
CA ARG A 648 5.33 11.35 47.75
C ARG A 648 4.23 10.30 47.54
N TYR A 649 4.15 9.70 46.35
CA TYR A 649 3.16 8.66 46.05
C TYR A 649 3.45 7.37 46.82
N ALA A 650 4.70 6.90 46.79
CA ALA A 650 5.12 5.74 47.59
C ALA A 650 4.95 5.99 49.09
N MET A 651 5.24 7.20 49.61
CA MET A 651 4.98 7.55 51.01
C MET A 651 3.48 7.44 51.38
N LYS A 652 2.59 7.96 50.52
CA LYS A 652 1.14 7.89 50.74
C LYS A 652 0.65 6.44 50.76
N ARG A 653 0.99 5.65 49.75
CA ARG A 653 0.55 4.25 49.62
C ARG A 653 1.14 3.35 50.71
N LEU A 654 2.40 3.55 51.09
CA LEU A 654 3.02 2.86 52.24
C LEU A 654 2.25 3.12 53.55
N LYS A 655 1.82 4.37 53.79
CA LYS A 655 1.04 4.73 54.98
C LYS A 655 -0.35 4.06 54.98
N GLU A 656 -1.03 4.04 53.84
CA GLU A 656 -2.33 3.37 53.66
C GLU A 656 -2.22 1.85 53.86
N PHE A 657 -1.22 1.21 53.26
CA PHE A 657 -1.02 -0.24 53.31
C PHE A 657 -0.62 -0.72 54.70
N ARG A 658 0.31 -0.03 55.38
CA ARG A 658 0.69 -0.33 56.77
C ARG A 658 -0.50 -0.23 57.73
N SER A 659 -1.30 0.83 57.62
CA SER A 659 -2.53 1.01 58.42
C SER A 659 -3.51 -0.16 58.23
N THR A 660 -3.72 -0.58 56.99
CA THR A 660 -4.63 -1.69 56.64
C THR A 660 -4.12 -3.02 57.21
N LEU A 661 -2.82 -3.31 57.05
CA LEU A 661 -2.20 -4.53 57.58
C LEU A 661 -2.26 -4.59 59.11
N GLU A 662 -2.06 -3.46 59.80
CA GLU A 662 -2.19 -3.38 61.27
C GLU A 662 -3.63 -3.65 61.73
N GLY A 663 -4.62 -3.12 61.00
CA GLY A 663 -6.05 -3.44 61.21
C GLY A 663 -6.35 -4.93 61.07
N VAL A 664 -5.87 -5.57 60.00
CA VAL A 664 -6.02 -7.02 59.78
C VAL A 664 -5.38 -7.83 60.90
N LYS A 665 -4.15 -7.49 61.33
CA LYS A 665 -3.46 -8.20 62.42
C LYS A 665 -4.17 -8.04 63.78
N LYS A 666 -4.73 -6.86 64.08
CA LYS A 666 -5.58 -6.65 65.27
C LYS A 666 -6.87 -7.47 65.22
N ALA A 667 -7.54 -7.52 64.06
CA ALA A 667 -8.75 -8.31 63.87
C ALA A 667 -8.50 -9.82 64.00
N ALA A 668 -7.36 -10.32 63.49
CA ALA A 668 -6.95 -11.71 63.63
C ALA A 668 -6.74 -12.09 65.11
N LYS A 669 -5.98 -11.29 65.87
CA LYS A 669 -5.74 -11.52 67.30
C LYS A 669 -7.04 -11.49 68.12
N ALA A 670 -7.91 -10.52 67.88
CA ALA A 670 -9.20 -10.43 68.55
C ALA A 670 -10.12 -11.65 68.24
N LYS A 671 -10.04 -12.21 67.02
CA LYS A 671 -10.77 -13.44 66.64
C LYS A 671 -10.26 -14.67 67.41
N GLU A 672 -8.95 -14.80 67.58
CA GLU A 672 -8.31 -15.89 68.34
C GLU A 672 -8.63 -15.80 69.84
N GLU A 673 -8.53 -14.60 70.43
CA GLU A 673 -8.92 -14.35 71.83
C GLU A 673 -10.40 -14.68 72.07
N ARG A 674 -11.29 -14.28 71.15
CA ARG A 674 -12.74 -14.57 71.22
C ARG A 674 -13.06 -16.06 71.07
N GLN A 675 -12.36 -16.78 70.19
CA GLN A 675 -12.48 -18.26 70.09
C GLN A 675 -11.98 -18.96 71.37
N THR A 676 -10.89 -18.46 71.97
CA THR A 676 -10.34 -19.00 73.21
C THR A 676 -11.29 -18.79 74.40
N LEU A 677 -11.94 -17.63 74.47
CA LEU A 677 -12.98 -17.35 75.47
C LEU A 677 -14.23 -18.22 75.24
N LYS A 678 -14.68 -18.39 73.98
CA LYS A 678 -15.83 -19.25 73.65
C LYS A 678 -15.59 -20.70 74.12
N ARG A 679 -14.41 -21.26 73.86
CA ARG A 679 -14.02 -22.60 74.33
C ARG A 679 -14.01 -22.77 75.86
N LYS A 680 -13.88 -21.69 76.64
CA LYS A 680 -14.03 -21.73 78.11
C LYS A 680 -15.51 -21.77 78.49
N LEU A 681 -16.30 -20.85 77.97
CA LEU A 681 -17.74 -20.74 78.23
C LEU A 681 -18.50 -22.01 77.83
N GLU A 682 -18.13 -22.66 76.72
CA GLU A 682 -18.72 -23.92 76.27
C GLU A 682 -18.42 -25.10 77.22
N LYS A 683 -17.24 -25.12 77.85
CA LYS A 683 -16.94 -26.10 78.92
C LYS A 683 -17.73 -25.81 80.18
N GLU A 684 -17.83 -24.55 80.58
CA GLU A 684 -18.58 -24.12 81.76
C GLU A 684 -20.08 -24.44 81.63
N TYR A 685 -20.67 -24.20 80.46
CA TYR A 685 -22.04 -24.58 80.11
C TYR A 685 -22.25 -26.10 80.12
N ALA A 686 -21.27 -26.89 79.68
CA ALA A 686 -21.34 -28.36 79.63
C ALA A 686 -21.22 -29.04 81.00
N VAL A 687 -20.74 -28.36 82.05
CA VAL A 687 -20.67 -28.90 83.42
C VAL A 687 -22.06 -28.94 84.09
N GLY A 688 -22.98 -28.07 83.66
CA GLY A 688 -24.36 -28.00 84.17
C GLY A 688 -24.83 -26.55 84.25
N MET A 689 -26.15 -26.33 84.09
CA MET A 689 -26.70 -24.98 84.10
C MET A 689 -26.72 -24.40 85.53
N PRO A 690 -26.12 -23.22 85.79
CA PRO A 690 -26.04 -22.66 87.14
C PRO A 690 -27.41 -22.47 87.78
N GLU A 691 -27.59 -22.89 89.04
CA GLU A 691 -28.89 -22.78 89.70
C GLU A 691 -29.28 -21.33 90.05
N SER A 692 -28.29 -20.47 90.35
CA SER A 692 -28.52 -19.09 90.75
C SER A 692 -28.72 -18.16 89.54
N VAL A 693 -29.64 -17.19 89.69
CA VAL A 693 -29.93 -16.16 88.67
C VAL A 693 -28.66 -15.40 88.27
N GLN A 694 -27.80 -15.05 89.24
CA GLN A 694 -26.54 -14.35 89.00
C GLN A 694 -25.54 -15.19 88.18
N GLY A 695 -25.48 -16.51 88.40
CA GLY A 695 -24.64 -17.42 87.62
C GLY A 695 -25.12 -17.53 86.17
N MET A 696 -26.44 -17.68 85.97
CA MET A 696 -27.04 -17.67 84.63
C MET A 696 -26.80 -16.35 83.88
N LEU A 697 -26.98 -15.18 84.55
CA LEU A 697 -26.74 -13.85 83.97
C LEU A 697 -25.28 -13.63 83.55
N SER A 698 -24.33 -14.11 84.35
CA SER A 698 -22.90 -14.02 84.04
C SER A 698 -22.54 -14.87 82.81
N LEU A 699 -22.99 -16.13 82.77
CA LEU A 699 -22.75 -17.05 81.66
C LEU A 699 -23.44 -16.57 80.36
N ALA A 700 -24.66 -16.04 80.45
CA ALA A 700 -25.39 -15.44 79.33
C ALA A 700 -24.65 -14.25 78.71
N SER A 701 -24.12 -13.38 79.57
CA SER A 701 -23.33 -12.21 79.18
C SER A 701 -22.00 -12.63 78.53
N GLY A 702 -21.34 -13.66 79.05
CA GLY A 702 -20.16 -14.27 78.42
C GLY A 702 -20.44 -14.76 77.00
N PHE A 703 -21.53 -15.52 76.79
CA PHE A 703 -21.91 -16.00 75.46
C PHE A 703 -22.28 -14.86 74.50
N ARG A 704 -23.00 -13.83 74.96
CA ARG A 704 -23.29 -12.59 74.21
C ARG A 704 -22.00 -11.93 73.71
N ASP A 705 -20.98 -11.86 74.54
CA ASP A 705 -19.74 -11.14 74.24
C ASP A 705 -18.83 -11.93 73.28
N VAL A 706 -18.82 -13.26 73.34
CA VAL A 706 -18.21 -14.09 72.27
C VAL A 706 -19.05 -14.20 71.00
N GLY A 707 -20.29 -13.69 71.02
CA GLY A 707 -21.19 -13.63 69.86
C GLY A 707 -21.99 -14.91 69.61
N ASP A 708 -22.11 -15.77 70.63
CA ASP A 708 -22.96 -16.96 70.62
C ASP A 708 -24.36 -16.56 71.10
N TYR A 709 -25.09 -15.84 70.24
CA TYR A 709 -26.34 -15.18 70.63
C TYR A 709 -27.46 -16.18 70.95
N GLU A 710 -27.45 -17.38 70.37
CA GLU A 710 -28.42 -18.44 70.67
C GLU A 710 -28.31 -18.92 72.13
N LYS A 711 -27.10 -19.28 72.58
CA LYS A 711 -26.86 -19.68 73.97
C LYS A 711 -27.13 -18.52 74.94
N ALA A 712 -26.77 -17.29 74.56
CA ALA A 712 -27.08 -16.10 75.36
C ALA A 712 -28.59 -15.91 75.54
N VAL A 713 -29.37 -15.98 74.45
CA VAL A 713 -30.85 -15.85 74.47
C VAL A 713 -31.49 -16.95 75.31
N LEU A 714 -31.05 -18.21 75.17
CA LEU A 714 -31.55 -19.33 75.98
C LEU A 714 -31.27 -19.12 77.49
N LEU A 715 -30.08 -18.64 77.85
CA LEU A 715 -29.71 -18.38 79.24
C LEU A 715 -30.47 -17.18 79.83
N PHE A 716 -30.57 -16.05 79.13
CA PHE A 716 -31.37 -14.90 79.58
C PHE A 716 -32.87 -15.23 79.64
N GLY A 717 -33.39 -16.02 78.70
CA GLY A 717 -34.78 -16.50 78.73
C GLY A 717 -35.06 -17.42 79.92
N ASN A 718 -34.09 -18.25 80.32
CA ASN A 718 -34.21 -19.09 81.53
C ASN A 718 -34.02 -18.30 82.83
N VAL A 719 -33.28 -17.18 82.83
CA VAL A 719 -33.32 -16.21 83.94
C VAL A 719 -34.74 -15.69 84.14
N LEU A 720 -35.41 -15.24 83.08
CA LEU A 720 -36.78 -14.72 83.15
C LEU A 720 -37.84 -15.76 83.53
N LYS A 721 -37.53 -17.06 83.48
CA LYS A 721 -38.39 -18.12 84.04
C LYS A 721 -38.24 -18.30 85.56
N LYS A 722 -37.10 -17.88 86.14
CA LYS A 722 -36.84 -17.92 87.59
C LYS A 722 -37.11 -16.58 88.28
N ASP A 723 -36.85 -15.48 87.59
CA ASP A 723 -37.01 -14.10 88.04
C ASP A 723 -37.67 -13.28 86.91
N PRO A 724 -39.01 -13.28 86.81
CA PRO A 724 -39.72 -12.69 85.68
C PRO A 724 -39.45 -11.21 85.48
N ASP A 725 -39.26 -10.45 86.57
CA ASP A 725 -39.08 -9.00 86.56
C ASP A 725 -37.60 -8.57 86.51
N ASN A 726 -36.70 -9.50 86.14
CA ASN A 726 -35.28 -9.21 85.93
C ASN A 726 -35.08 -8.25 84.73
N ALA A 727 -35.11 -6.94 85.01
CA ALA A 727 -34.99 -5.90 84.00
C ALA A 727 -33.68 -5.97 83.19
N ALA A 728 -32.60 -6.51 83.76
CA ALA A 728 -31.35 -6.74 83.05
C ALA A 728 -31.50 -7.81 81.96
N ALA A 729 -32.07 -8.99 82.27
CA ALA A 729 -32.30 -10.04 81.28
C ALA A 729 -33.31 -9.62 80.19
N ARG A 730 -34.39 -8.90 80.54
CA ARG A 730 -35.33 -8.35 79.53
C ARG A 730 -34.61 -7.41 78.57
N ARG A 731 -33.83 -6.45 79.08
CA ARG A 731 -33.11 -5.45 78.29
C ARG A 731 -32.00 -6.06 77.42
N GLU A 732 -31.30 -7.09 77.91
CA GLU A 732 -30.27 -7.78 77.13
C GLU A 732 -30.84 -8.67 76.02
N LEU A 733 -31.99 -9.32 76.22
CA LEU A 733 -32.71 -10.00 75.13
C LEU A 733 -33.13 -9.01 74.04
N GLU A 734 -33.59 -7.81 74.41
CA GLU A 734 -33.93 -6.77 73.44
C GLU A 734 -32.68 -6.25 72.70
N ASN A 735 -31.58 -5.98 73.41
CA ASN A 735 -30.30 -5.59 72.83
C ASN A 735 -29.74 -6.64 71.85
N ILE A 736 -29.84 -7.93 72.20
CA ILE A 736 -29.43 -9.04 71.33
C ILE A 736 -30.36 -9.11 70.12
N SER A 737 -31.68 -9.00 70.30
CA SER A 737 -32.64 -9.03 69.19
C SER A 737 -32.39 -7.92 68.18
N ARG A 738 -32.16 -6.67 68.65
CA ARG A 738 -31.76 -5.53 67.80
C ARG A 738 -30.44 -5.79 67.04
N ARG A 739 -29.47 -6.45 67.68
CA ARG A 739 -28.19 -6.84 67.05
C ARG A 739 -28.32 -8.00 66.05
N MET A 740 -29.20 -8.97 66.30
CA MET A 740 -29.49 -10.04 65.35
C MET A 740 -30.22 -9.49 64.13
N VAL A 741 -31.18 -8.57 64.28
CA VAL A 741 -31.80 -7.87 63.13
C VAL A 741 -30.75 -7.14 62.28
N PHE A 742 -29.80 -6.43 62.89
CA PHE A 742 -28.68 -5.81 62.15
C PHE A 742 -27.76 -6.83 61.48
N SER A 743 -27.50 -7.97 62.13
CA SER A 743 -26.63 -9.03 61.58
C SER A 743 -27.30 -9.76 60.42
N CYS A 744 -28.59 -10.06 60.53
CA CYS A 744 -29.41 -10.60 59.45
C CYS A 744 -29.52 -9.60 58.30
N ARG A 745 -29.69 -8.30 58.58
CA ARG A 745 -29.71 -7.26 57.53
C ARG A 745 -28.38 -7.17 56.80
N ALA A 746 -27.25 -7.12 57.51
CA ALA A 746 -25.92 -7.13 56.89
C ALA A 746 -25.61 -8.44 56.14
N ALA A 747 -26.11 -9.58 56.61
CA ALA A 747 -26.02 -10.86 55.89
C ALA A 747 -26.91 -10.87 54.64
N PHE A 748 -28.10 -10.27 54.70
CA PHE A 748 -29.04 -10.12 53.58
C PHE A 748 -28.51 -9.13 52.54
N ASP A 749 -27.92 -8.01 52.96
CA ASP A 749 -27.26 -7.04 52.07
C ASP A 749 -26.01 -7.65 51.42
N LYS A 750 -25.26 -8.50 52.14
CA LYS A 750 -24.12 -9.24 51.58
C LYS A 750 -24.55 -10.39 50.66
N ALA A 751 -25.62 -11.11 50.98
CA ALA A 751 -26.21 -12.12 50.10
C ALA A 751 -26.82 -11.48 48.86
N ARG A 752 -27.45 -10.31 48.99
CA ARG A 752 -27.93 -9.48 47.88
C ARG A 752 -26.77 -8.99 47.03
N ALA A 753 -25.67 -8.51 47.61
CA ALA A 753 -24.48 -8.13 46.87
C ALA A 753 -23.87 -9.32 46.09
N ALA A 754 -23.79 -10.50 46.72
CA ALA A 754 -23.33 -11.72 46.05
C ALA A 754 -24.31 -12.23 44.97
N MET A 755 -25.63 -12.03 45.15
CA MET A 755 -26.63 -12.28 44.10
C MET A 755 -26.51 -11.26 42.96
N GLN A 756 -26.25 -9.99 43.26
CA GLN A 756 -26.03 -8.94 42.27
C GLN A 756 -24.77 -9.26 41.44
N GLU A 757 -23.66 -9.59 42.11
CA GLU A 757 -22.39 -10.00 41.49
C GLU A 757 -22.51 -11.31 40.69
N ALA A 758 -23.40 -12.24 41.09
CA ALA A 758 -23.72 -13.45 40.34
C ALA A 758 -24.72 -13.23 39.19
N VAL A 759 -25.55 -12.18 39.23
CA VAL A 759 -26.47 -11.78 38.14
C VAL A 759 -25.71 -10.98 37.08
N ASP A 760 -24.88 -10.02 37.50
CA ASP A 760 -24.02 -9.21 36.63
C ASP A 760 -22.94 -10.07 35.94
N GLY A 761 -22.63 -11.26 36.49
CA GLY A 761 -21.74 -12.26 35.91
C GLY A 761 -22.41 -13.30 34.99
N ALA A 762 -23.73 -13.20 34.72
CA ALA A 762 -24.52 -14.24 34.05
C ALA A 762 -25.24 -13.76 32.77
N SER A 763 -24.52 -13.02 31.91
CA SER A 763 -25.00 -12.57 30.60
C SER A 763 -24.39 -13.38 29.43
N ASP A 764 -24.56 -14.70 29.43
CA ASP A 764 -24.82 -15.51 28.22
C ASP A 764 -25.17 -16.98 28.61
N ASP A 765 -26.00 -17.61 27.78
CA ASP A 765 -26.53 -19.00 27.78
C ASP A 765 -27.39 -19.56 28.96
N PRO A 766 -28.72 -19.74 28.73
CA PRO A 766 -30.25 -20.42 30.13
C PRO A 766 -30.25 -21.80 30.75
N PHE A 767 -31.21 -21.91 31.68
CA PHE A 767 -31.65 -23.09 32.42
C PHE A 767 -30.54 -24.11 32.79
N MET A 768 -30.01 -23.94 34.00
CA MET A 768 -30.29 -24.96 35.01
C MET A 768 -30.40 -24.35 36.41
N PHE A 769 -31.45 -24.73 37.14
CA PHE A 769 -31.57 -24.46 38.58
C PHE A 769 -30.84 -25.57 39.34
N VAL A 770 -29.92 -25.23 40.24
CA VAL A 770 -29.42 -26.17 41.26
C VAL A 770 -29.91 -25.69 42.63
N PRO A 771 -30.73 -26.46 43.35
CA PRO A 771 -31.29 -26.03 44.62
C PRO A 771 -30.28 -26.18 45.76
N VAL A 772 -30.17 -25.14 46.61
CA VAL A 772 -29.52 -25.22 47.92
C VAL A 772 -30.60 -25.09 49.00
N PRO A 773 -30.72 -26.05 49.94
CA PRO A 773 -31.87 -26.11 50.85
C PRO A 773 -31.84 -25.00 51.91
N VAL A 774 -32.83 -24.11 51.88
CA VAL A 774 -33.01 -23.04 52.87
C VAL A 774 -33.71 -23.59 54.12
N SER A 775 -32.97 -24.25 55.01
CA SER A 775 -33.46 -24.66 56.33
C SER A 775 -33.48 -23.47 57.31
N SER A 776 -34.31 -22.47 57.04
CA SER A 776 -34.58 -21.36 57.96
C SER A 776 -35.68 -21.74 58.96
N PRO A 777 -35.40 -21.89 60.27
CA PRO A 777 -36.43 -22.15 61.26
C PRO A 777 -37.26 -20.89 61.54
N VAL A 778 -38.41 -20.77 60.88
CA VAL A 778 -39.43 -19.79 61.25
C VAL A 778 -40.07 -20.20 62.56
N MET A 779 -40.11 -19.31 63.55
CA MET A 779 -41.10 -19.35 64.61
C MET A 779 -42.18 -18.28 64.36
N GLN A 780 -43.42 -18.74 64.37
CA GLN A 780 -44.70 -18.07 64.20
C GLN A 780 -45.61 -18.72 65.28
N PHE A 781 -46.60 -18.11 65.93
CA PHE A 781 -47.41 -16.89 65.76
C PHE A 781 -47.53 -16.17 67.14
N SER A 782 -48.40 -15.20 67.50
CA SER A 782 -49.55 -14.41 66.95
C SER A 782 -49.68 -13.20 67.90
N GLY A 783 -50.34 -12.06 67.62
CA GLY A 783 -51.08 -11.47 66.49
C GLY A 783 -51.20 -9.96 66.85
N ASN A 784 -52.20 -9.16 66.51
CA ASN A 784 -53.26 -9.16 65.49
C ASN A 784 -53.71 -7.66 65.35
N ASP A 785 -54.61 -7.35 64.42
CA ASP A 785 -55.34 -6.06 64.32
C ASP A 785 -54.48 -4.79 64.02
N GLU A 786 -55.06 -3.67 63.55
CA GLU A 786 -55.81 -3.50 62.30
C GLU A 786 -55.73 -2.00 61.88
N ASN A 787 -56.25 -1.67 60.69
CA ASN A 787 -56.15 -0.37 60.00
C ASN A 787 -56.48 0.90 60.83
N SER A 788 -55.72 1.99 60.60
CA SER A 788 -56.31 3.25 60.08
C SER A 788 -55.26 4.27 59.57
N ASP A 789 -55.26 4.52 58.27
CA ASP A 789 -54.97 5.82 57.64
C ASP A 789 -56.18 6.79 57.93
N PRO A 790 -56.22 8.11 57.61
CA PRO A 790 -55.31 8.89 56.76
C PRO A 790 -54.97 10.32 57.25
N PHE A 791 -54.11 11.03 56.49
CA PHE A 791 -54.36 12.36 55.86
C PHE A 791 -53.03 12.96 55.35
N GLY A 792 -53.07 13.67 54.21
CA GLY A 792 -51.89 14.36 53.66
C GLY A 792 -52.20 15.80 53.22
N ALA A 793 -51.17 16.66 53.23
CA ALA A 793 -51.12 17.95 52.53
C ALA A 793 -49.66 18.40 52.34
N ASP A 794 -49.39 19.02 51.21
CA ASP A 794 -48.07 19.34 50.63
C ASP A 794 -47.13 20.25 51.46
N PHE A 795 -45.82 20.17 51.18
CA PHE A 795 -45.13 21.24 50.42
C PHE A 795 -43.81 20.72 49.79
N ALA A 796 -43.37 21.36 48.70
CA ALA A 796 -42.25 20.93 47.83
C ALA A 796 -40.84 21.29 48.42
N VAL A 797 -39.67 20.88 47.87
CA VAL A 797 -39.12 21.19 46.52
C VAL A 797 -37.93 20.26 46.15
N ASP A 798 -37.67 20.11 44.84
CA ASP A 798 -36.44 19.67 44.12
C ASP A 798 -35.98 18.19 44.02
N SER A 799 -36.24 17.62 42.83
CA SER A 799 -35.21 17.32 41.80
C SER A 799 -34.95 15.86 41.33
N VAL A 800 -35.45 15.59 40.12
CA VAL A 800 -34.79 14.90 38.97
C VAL A 800 -34.53 13.37 38.98
N ASN A 801 -35.22 12.72 38.01
CA ASN A 801 -35.09 11.37 37.42
C ASN A 801 -33.65 11.03 36.91
N GLY A 802 -33.25 9.81 36.53
CA GLY A 802 -33.89 8.48 36.52
C GLY A 802 -33.41 7.56 35.35
N VAL A 803 -32.65 6.48 35.65
CA VAL A 803 -32.99 5.02 35.52
C VAL A 803 -33.95 4.58 34.35
N PRO A 804 -33.84 3.41 33.62
CA PRO A 804 -33.05 2.16 33.82
C PRO A 804 -32.45 1.39 32.56
N GLU A 805 -31.77 0.24 32.80
CA GLU A 805 -31.82 -1.09 32.08
C GLU A 805 -31.30 -1.26 30.60
N ARG A 806 -31.03 -2.47 30.03
CA ARG A 806 -31.40 -3.87 30.38
C ARG A 806 -30.52 -5.01 29.75
N ALA A 807 -30.54 -6.20 30.39
CA ALA A 807 -30.53 -7.57 29.78
C ALA A 807 -29.26 -8.08 29.03
N PRO A 808 -29.11 -9.40 28.72
CA PRO A 808 -30.09 -10.51 28.79
C PRO A 808 -29.65 -11.74 29.62
N ALA A 809 -30.36 -12.86 29.42
CA ALA A 809 -30.23 -14.12 30.13
C ALA A 809 -30.00 -15.30 29.17
N SER A 810 -29.23 -16.31 29.58
CA SER A 810 -29.69 -17.68 29.99
C SER A 810 -30.65 -18.57 28.93
N THR A 811 -30.57 -20.68 27.94
CA THR A 811 -31.17 -21.77 26.95
C THR A 811 -30.82 -23.33 27.03
N VAL A 812 -30.52 -23.99 28.18
CA VAL A 812 -30.86 -25.42 28.64
C VAL A 812 -30.06 -26.75 28.33
N VAL A 813 -29.81 -27.53 29.43
CA VAL A 813 -30.07 -29.01 29.69
C VAL A 813 -29.12 -30.22 29.35
N GLU A 814 -28.96 -31.11 30.37
CA GLU A 814 -28.96 -32.62 30.50
C GLU A 814 -28.47 -33.57 29.37
N GLU A 815 -28.06 -34.85 29.57
CA GLU A 815 -27.68 -35.74 30.71
C GLU A 815 -26.86 -36.97 30.18
N GLY A 816 -26.38 -37.91 31.03
CA GLY A 816 -26.21 -39.33 30.57
C GLY A 816 -24.95 -40.15 30.90
N ASP A 817 -24.55 -40.28 32.17
CA ASP A 817 -24.14 -41.53 32.87
C ASP A 817 -23.28 -42.65 32.21
N LEU A 818 -22.06 -42.91 32.75
CA LEU A 818 -21.61 -44.17 33.43
C LEU A 818 -20.07 -44.34 33.57
N LEU A 819 -19.62 -45.26 34.45
CA LEU A 819 -18.21 -45.51 34.83
C LEU A 819 -17.76 -46.99 34.50
N PRO A 820 -16.61 -47.54 34.98
CA PRO A 820 -15.38 -47.81 34.21
C PRO A 820 -15.00 -49.35 34.28
N PRO A 821 -13.73 -49.87 34.36
CA PRO A 821 -12.34 -49.36 34.11
C PRO A 821 -11.33 -50.34 33.41
N MET A 822 -10.06 -49.90 33.23
CA MET A 822 -8.78 -50.67 33.04
C MET A 822 -8.58 -51.52 31.75
N LEU A 823 -7.39 -51.68 31.12
CA LEU A 823 -6.08 -52.20 31.61
C LEU A 823 -4.87 -51.91 30.64
N GLU A 824 -3.65 -52.05 31.20
CA GLU A 824 -2.35 -52.59 30.68
C GLU A 824 -1.64 -52.18 29.35
N GLU A 825 -0.41 -51.64 29.54
CA GLU A 825 0.94 -52.08 29.05
C GLU A 825 1.34 -52.34 27.57
N GLY A 826 2.66 -52.17 27.31
CA GLY A 826 3.39 -52.33 26.02
C GLY A 826 4.09 -51.02 25.61
N ALA A 827 5.40 -50.77 25.72
CA ALA A 827 6.62 -51.57 25.45
C ALA A 827 6.83 -51.88 23.94
N GLU A 828 8.00 -51.66 23.31
CA GLU A 828 9.32 -51.19 23.82
C GLU A 828 10.26 -50.70 22.67
N LEU A 829 11.42 -50.12 23.04
CA LEU A 829 12.72 -50.05 22.31
C LEU A 829 12.84 -49.28 20.97
N GLY A 830 14.03 -48.70 20.72
CA GLY A 830 14.39 -48.34 19.34
C GLY A 830 15.75 -47.75 18.90
N LEU A 831 16.71 -47.37 19.77
CA LEU A 831 18.14 -47.08 19.41
C LEU A 831 18.44 -45.91 18.42
N GLU A 832 19.70 -45.48 18.18
CA GLU A 832 20.77 -45.00 19.08
C GLU A 832 21.88 -44.27 18.26
N GLU A 833 22.90 -43.69 18.91
CA GLU A 833 24.16 -43.08 18.37
C GLU A 833 24.02 -41.85 17.42
N GLU A 834 24.69 -40.70 17.57
CA GLU A 834 26.03 -40.29 18.06
C GLU A 834 27.22 -40.50 17.10
N ASN A 835 27.84 -39.38 16.67
CA ASN A 835 29.29 -39.04 16.72
C ASN A 835 29.51 -37.76 15.86
N SER A 836 30.16 -36.66 16.27
CA SER A 836 31.29 -36.36 17.18
C SER A 836 32.69 -36.39 16.52
N PHE A 837 33.25 -35.19 16.27
CA PHE A 837 34.68 -34.76 16.17
C PHE A 837 34.68 -33.30 15.64
N SER A 838 35.39 -32.27 16.10
CA SER A 838 36.57 -31.99 16.95
C SER A 838 37.86 -31.56 16.19
N GLY A 839 38.51 -30.49 16.69
CA GLY A 839 39.75 -29.91 16.15
C GLY A 839 39.59 -28.54 15.43
N SER A 840 40.55 -27.61 15.43
CA SER A 840 41.27 -26.93 16.53
C SER A 840 42.38 -25.98 15.99
N ALA A 841 42.06 -24.69 15.86
CA ALA A 841 42.92 -23.52 16.16
C ALA A 841 44.09 -23.05 15.24
N THR A 842 44.34 -21.74 15.36
CA THR A 842 45.55 -20.92 15.03
C THR A 842 45.74 -20.38 13.60
N GLY A 843 46.30 -19.15 13.52
CA GLY A 843 46.82 -18.51 12.30
C GLY A 843 46.20 -17.14 11.97
N ASN A 844 46.96 -16.04 12.06
CA ASN A 844 46.51 -14.67 11.72
C ASN A 844 47.53 -13.97 10.82
N THR A 845 47.08 -13.28 9.76
CA THR A 845 47.67 -12.02 9.19
C THR A 845 46.90 -11.52 7.97
N ASP A 846 47.00 -10.23 7.68
CA ASP A 846 46.17 -9.47 6.72
C ASP A 846 46.59 -9.60 5.24
N LYS A 847 45.60 -9.55 4.33
CA LYS A 847 45.60 -8.66 3.15
C LYS A 847 44.27 -8.59 2.40
N ILE A 848 44.06 -7.49 1.69
CA ILE A 848 42.84 -7.14 0.95
C ILE A 848 42.85 -7.76 -0.45
N THR A 849 41.84 -8.57 -0.78
CA THR A 849 41.40 -8.84 -2.17
C THR A 849 39.97 -9.40 -2.21
N LEU A 850 39.16 -8.99 -3.18
CA LEU A 850 38.03 -9.78 -3.71
C LEU A 850 38.63 -10.88 -4.62
N PRO A 851 38.09 -12.13 -4.70
CA PRO A 851 36.71 -12.37 -5.17
C PRO A 851 35.95 -13.61 -4.61
N THR A 852 34.69 -13.72 -5.04
CA THR A 852 33.84 -14.93 -5.31
C THR A 852 34.20 -16.31 -4.74
N ILE A 853 33.23 -17.00 -4.10
CA ILE A 853 32.79 -18.40 -4.38
C ILE A 853 31.57 -18.82 -3.52
N SER A 854 30.92 -19.92 -3.89
CA SER A 854 29.62 -20.44 -3.42
C SER A 854 29.56 -21.04 -2.00
N GLY A 855 28.44 -20.78 -1.31
CA GLY A 855 27.47 -21.82 -0.90
C GLY A 855 27.88 -22.92 0.09
N ALA A 856 27.27 -22.88 1.29
CA ALA A 856 27.02 -24.05 2.15
C ALA A 856 25.66 -23.85 2.87
N ALA A 857 24.92 -24.93 3.15
CA ALA A 857 23.54 -24.86 3.63
C ALA A 857 23.42 -24.77 5.16
N GLY A 858 22.42 -24.01 5.62
CA GLY A 858 21.97 -23.93 7.02
C GLY A 858 20.51 -23.46 7.04
N GLY A 859 19.70 -23.98 7.96
CA GLY A 859 18.24 -23.79 7.93
C GLY A 859 17.79 -22.34 8.16
N PHE A 860 16.97 -21.81 7.25
CA PHE A 860 16.44 -20.45 7.34
C PHE A 860 15.28 -20.35 8.34
N GLY A 861 15.61 -20.01 9.58
CA GLY A 861 14.68 -19.46 10.56
C GLY A 861 15.33 -18.25 11.23
N SER A 862 14.69 -17.07 11.14
CA SER A 862 15.17 -15.78 11.65
C SER A 862 16.44 -15.22 10.98
N LEU A 863 16.27 -14.30 10.02
CA LEU A 863 17.31 -13.33 9.65
C LEU A 863 16.91 -11.92 10.11
N SER A 864 17.53 -11.45 11.19
CA SER A 864 17.60 -10.04 11.57
C SER A 864 18.72 -9.82 12.60
N GLU A 865 19.96 -10.02 12.18
CA GLU A 865 21.15 -9.64 12.95
C GLU A 865 22.12 -8.90 12.04
N ASN A 866 22.61 -7.72 12.47
CA ASN A 866 23.66 -7.03 11.76
C ASN A 866 24.58 -6.26 12.73
N ALA A 867 25.84 -6.70 12.80
CA ALA A 867 27.03 -6.03 13.34
C ALA A 867 26.92 -5.24 14.67
N GLY A 868 27.15 -5.91 15.80
CA GLY A 868 27.45 -5.29 17.10
C GLY A 868 28.75 -5.80 17.73
N ALA A 869 29.89 -5.11 17.52
CA ALA A 869 31.19 -5.56 18.02
C ALA A 869 31.71 -4.75 19.23
N LEU A 870 32.12 -5.46 20.29
CA LEU A 870 32.96 -5.00 21.41
C LEU A 870 32.46 -3.79 22.24
N ARG A 871 31.59 -4.05 23.21
CA ARG A 871 31.58 -3.36 24.52
C ARG A 871 31.16 -4.32 25.64
N LYS A 872 31.65 -4.08 26.87
CA LYS A 872 31.46 -5.01 28.01
C LYS A 872 30.01 -5.03 28.48
N SER A 873 29.38 -6.20 28.46
CA SER A 873 28.03 -6.44 28.94
C SER A 873 27.83 -6.03 30.41
N ARG A 874 26.80 -5.22 30.69
CA ARG A 874 26.11 -5.28 31.97
C ARG A 874 25.11 -6.44 31.91
N SER A 875 24.97 -7.20 32.99
CA SER A 875 24.01 -8.30 33.06
C SER A 875 22.58 -7.77 33.19
N GLY A 876 21.84 -7.81 32.08
CA GLY A 876 20.39 -7.62 31.99
C GLY A 876 19.77 -8.76 31.18
N SER A 877 18.48 -9.02 31.40
CA SER A 877 17.74 -10.09 30.73
C SER A 877 17.22 -9.64 29.37
N SER A 878 17.74 -10.19 28.27
CA SER A 878 17.20 -9.99 26.92
C SER A 878 15.77 -10.55 26.80
N PRO A 879 14.86 -9.89 26.06
CA PRO A 879 13.52 -10.39 25.79
C PRO A 879 13.52 -11.49 24.72
N VAL A 880 12.53 -12.39 24.78
CA VAL A 880 12.29 -13.43 23.76
C VAL A 880 11.09 -13.03 22.90
N VAL A 881 11.30 -12.87 21.59
CA VAL A 881 10.30 -12.40 20.62
C VAL A 881 9.94 -13.53 19.65
N ASN A 882 8.70 -14.03 19.75
CA ASN A 882 8.15 -15.08 18.90
C ASN A 882 7.02 -14.51 18.03
N VAL A 883 7.35 -14.09 16.80
CA VAL A 883 6.36 -13.58 15.82
C VAL A 883 5.97 -14.71 14.87
N LYS A 884 4.69 -14.79 14.51
CA LYS A 884 4.15 -15.85 13.66
C LYS A 884 4.43 -15.56 12.18
N ALA A 885 5.07 -16.52 11.49
CA ALA A 885 5.20 -16.48 10.04
C ALA A 885 3.84 -16.71 9.33
N TRP A 886 3.66 -16.10 8.17
CA TRP A 886 2.50 -16.32 7.32
C TRP A 886 2.56 -17.70 6.64
N ASP A 887 1.40 -18.35 6.54
CA ASP A 887 1.20 -19.70 6.00
C ASP A 887 0.02 -19.65 5.03
N SER A 888 0.30 -19.55 3.73
CA SER A 888 -0.71 -19.48 2.68
C SER A 888 -1.10 -20.88 2.21
N LYS A 889 -2.40 -21.18 2.27
CA LYS A 889 -2.97 -22.47 1.84
C LYS A 889 -3.45 -22.44 0.39
N ALA A 890 -2.91 -21.54 -0.42
CA ALA A 890 -3.30 -21.37 -1.80
C ALA A 890 -2.92 -22.61 -2.67
N PRO A 891 -3.81 -23.07 -3.57
CA PRO A 891 -3.61 -24.32 -4.30
C PRO A 891 -2.39 -24.31 -5.23
N TYR A 892 -1.98 -23.13 -5.72
CA TYR A 892 -0.78 -22.98 -6.53
C TYR A 892 0.52 -23.22 -5.75
N LEU A 893 0.56 -23.03 -4.42
CA LEU A 893 1.75 -23.33 -3.61
C LEU A 893 1.95 -24.84 -3.45
N ALA A 894 0.87 -25.61 -3.29
CA ALA A 894 0.96 -27.08 -3.28
C ALA A 894 1.48 -27.63 -4.63
N ALA A 895 1.15 -26.97 -5.74
CA ALA A 895 1.69 -27.31 -7.05
C ALA A 895 3.18 -26.95 -7.22
N LEU A 896 3.68 -25.90 -6.56
CA LEU A 896 5.12 -25.58 -6.52
C LEU A 896 5.92 -26.53 -5.62
N GLU A 897 5.39 -26.88 -4.44
CA GLU A 897 6.03 -27.81 -3.51
C GLU A 897 6.15 -29.23 -4.08
N ALA A 898 5.21 -29.65 -4.92
CA ALA A 898 5.23 -30.94 -5.61
C ALA A 898 6.00 -30.97 -6.94
N ALA A 899 6.71 -29.89 -7.32
CA ALA A 899 7.32 -29.76 -8.64
C ALA A 899 8.84 -30.03 -8.66
N ASP A 900 9.28 -30.96 -9.52
CA ASP A 900 10.71 -31.18 -9.82
C ASP A 900 11.39 -29.93 -10.43
N ARG A 901 10.60 -29.03 -11.04
CA ARG A 901 11.07 -27.80 -11.69
C ARG A 901 10.12 -26.63 -11.35
N PRO A 902 10.17 -26.09 -10.12
CA PRO A 902 9.18 -25.12 -9.63
C PRO A 902 9.03 -23.88 -10.50
N VAL A 903 10.12 -23.36 -11.08
CA VAL A 903 10.08 -22.17 -11.97
C VAL A 903 9.19 -22.39 -13.19
N ALA A 904 9.27 -23.57 -13.82
CA ALA A 904 8.45 -23.91 -14.99
C ALA A 904 6.97 -24.15 -14.62
N VAL A 905 6.69 -24.48 -13.36
CA VAL A 905 5.32 -24.58 -12.84
C VAL A 905 4.78 -23.19 -12.46
N TYR A 906 5.60 -22.32 -11.86
CA TYR A 906 5.28 -20.90 -11.65
C TYR A 906 4.92 -20.18 -12.96
N MET A 907 5.74 -20.32 -14.01
CA MET A 907 5.48 -19.68 -15.30
C MET A 907 4.14 -20.12 -15.92
N ARG A 908 3.77 -21.41 -15.79
CA ARG A 908 2.45 -21.91 -16.23
C ARG A 908 1.31 -21.39 -15.33
N LEU A 909 1.52 -21.34 -14.02
CA LEU A 909 0.54 -20.79 -13.09
C LEU A 909 0.32 -19.29 -13.30
N LYS A 910 1.33 -18.55 -13.76
CA LYS A 910 1.23 -17.14 -14.17
C LYS A 910 0.23 -16.92 -15.30
N GLU A 911 0.05 -17.89 -16.22
CA GLU A 911 -0.98 -17.81 -17.27
C GLU A 911 -2.41 -17.80 -16.71
N GLN A 912 -2.63 -18.40 -15.53
CA GLN A 912 -3.94 -18.55 -14.89
C GLN A 912 -4.17 -17.57 -13.73
N TYR A 913 -3.13 -17.25 -12.97
CA TYR A 913 -3.18 -16.48 -11.73
C TYR A 913 -2.41 -15.15 -11.81
N GLY A 914 -1.76 -14.85 -12.94
CA GLY A 914 -0.89 -13.69 -13.12
C GLY A 914 -1.56 -12.32 -13.18
N GLU A 915 -2.89 -12.24 -13.05
CA GLU A 915 -3.60 -10.97 -12.75
C GLU A 915 -3.77 -10.74 -11.23
N SER A 916 -3.47 -11.73 -10.38
CA SER A 916 -3.63 -11.63 -8.93
C SER A 916 -2.33 -11.15 -8.24
N PRO A 917 -2.35 -10.03 -7.50
CA PRO A 917 -1.23 -9.61 -6.66
C PRO A 917 -0.85 -10.66 -5.60
N GLY A 918 -1.84 -11.42 -5.11
CA GLY A 918 -1.64 -12.47 -4.12
C GLY A 918 -0.79 -13.64 -4.61
N PHE A 919 -0.87 -13.96 -5.90
CA PHE A 919 -0.09 -15.02 -6.53
C PHE A 919 1.42 -14.69 -6.52
N TYR A 920 1.79 -13.48 -6.96
CA TYR A 920 3.20 -13.05 -6.97
C TYR A 920 3.79 -12.96 -5.56
N MET A 921 3.04 -12.42 -4.59
CA MET A 921 3.49 -12.37 -3.19
C MET A 921 3.76 -13.76 -2.61
N ASP A 922 2.82 -14.69 -2.75
CA ASP A 922 2.97 -16.06 -2.24
C ASP A 922 4.13 -16.81 -2.92
N CYS A 923 4.23 -16.72 -4.25
CA CYS A 923 5.29 -17.40 -4.99
C CYS A 923 6.66 -16.83 -4.61
N ALA A 924 6.79 -15.51 -4.46
CA ALA A 924 8.04 -14.89 -4.02
C ALA A 924 8.41 -15.29 -2.58
N ASP A 925 7.48 -15.27 -1.63
CA ASP A 925 7.72 -15.74 -0.26
C ASP A 925 8.17 -17.22 -0.25
N TRP A 926 7.55 -18.07 -1.09
CA TRP A 926 7.92 -19.47 -1.25
C TRP A 926 9.33 -19.65 -1.84
N PHE A 927 9.66 -18.97 -2.94
CA PHE A 927 11.00 -19.04 -3.55
C PHE A 927 12.09 -18.47 -2.63
N ALA A 928 11.81 -17.38 -1.91
CA ALA A 928 12.70 -16.84 -0.88
C ALA A 928 12.92 -17.85 0.25
N GLY A 929 11.87 -18.58 0.67
CA GLY A 929 11.96 -19.68 1.64
C GLY A 929 12.79 -20.88 1.17
N LYS A 930 12.95 -21.08 -0.15
CA LYS A 930 13.90 -22.06 -0.73
C LYS A 930 15.32 -21.50 -0.91
N GLY A 931 15.55 -20.23 -0.58
CA GLY A 931 16.84 -19.53 -0.74
C GLY A 931 17.00 -18.75 -2.06
N GLU A 932 16.05 -18.84 -2.98
CA GLU A 932 16.09 -18.22 -4.32
C GLU A 932 15.71 -16.72 -4.28
N LYS A 933 16.37 -15.94 -3.42
CA LYS A 933 16.05 -14.52 -3.17
C LYS A 933 15.99 -13.69 -4.47
N ALA A 934 16.93 -13.91 -5.38
CA ALA A 934 17.02 -13.18 -6.64
C ALA A 934 15.85 -13.51 -7.61
N LEU A 935 15.26 -14.70 -7.53
CA LEU A 935 14.04 -15.03 -8.26
C LEU A 935 12.81 -14.47 -7.54
N ALA A 936 12.76 -14.52 -6.21
CA ALA A 936 11.67 -13.93 -5.43
C ALA A 936 11.50 -12.41 -5.66
N ILE A 937 12.61 -11.66 -5.78
CA ILE A 937 12.58 -10.22 -6.14
C ILE A 937 12.03 -10.02 -7.55
N GLN A 938 12.49 -10.81 -8.53
CA GLN A 938 11.98 -10.79 -9.90
C GLN A 938 10.47 -11.05 -9.92
N ILE A 939 9.99 -12.07 -9.19
CA ILE A 939 8.56 -12.42 -9.08
C ILE A 939 7.77 -11.27 -8.45
N LEU A 940 8.22 -10.68 -7.34
CA LEU A 940 7.58 -9.50 -6.72
C LEU A 940 7.52 -8.30 -7.67
N SER A 941 8.55 -8.09 -8.48
CA SER A 941 8.62 -6.91 -9.34
C SER A 941 7.50 -6.85 -10.40
N ASN A 942 6.87 -7.99 -10.75
CA ASN A 942 5.64 -8.01 -11.56
C ASN A 942 4.48 -7.19 -10.92
N LEU A 943 4.49 -6.90 -9.61
CA LEU A 943 3.52 -5.99 -8.97
C LEU A 943 3.61 -4.56 -9.51
N ALA A 944 4.75 -4.14 -10.06
CA ALA A 944 4.90 -2.86 -10.76
C ALA A 944 4.36 -2.90 -12.21
N GLU A 945 4.10 -4.07 -12.79
CA GLU A 945 3.54 -4.24 -14.14
C GLU A 945 2.00 -4.23 -14.16
N LEU A 946 1.38 -4.89 -13.17
CA LEU A 946 -0.07 -5.17 -13.11
C LEU A 946 -0.94 -3.94 -13.38
N GLU A 947 -0.74 -2.88 -12.59
CA GLU A 947 -1.34 -1.57 -12.80
C GLU A 947 -0.31 -0.49 -12.49
N LEU A 948 0.26 0.13 -13.54
CA LEU A 948 1.15 1.29 -13.38
C LEU A 948 0.47 2.38 -12.54
N GLU A 949 1.24 2.97 -11.63
CA GLU A 949 0.78 3.98 -10.67
C GLU A 949 -0.26 3.50 -9.62
N ASN A 950 -0.58 2.20 -9.52
CA ASN A 950 -1.49 1.73 -8.47
C ASN A 950 -0.85 1.85 -7.07
N ARG A 951 -1.41 2.76 -6.27
CA ARG A 951 -0.99 3.10 -4.91
C ARG A 951 -0.81 1.89 -3.99
N SER A 952 -1.79 0.99 -3.92
CA SER A 952 -1.76 -0.15 -2.99
C SER A 952 -0.74 -1.19 -3.43
N LEU A 953 -0.65 -1.50 -4.73
CA LEU A 953 0.35 -2.45 -5.25
C LEU A 953 1.78 -1.94 -5.05
N LEU A 954 2.02 -0.65 -5.31
CA LEU A 954 3.33 -0.04 -5.10
C LEU A 954 3.71 0.04 -3.60
N ARG A 955 2.77 0.37 -2.70
CA ARG A 955 3.02 0.34 -1.24
C ARG A 955 3.32 -1.08 -0.74
N VAL A 956 2.61 -2.10 -1.22
CA VAL A 956 2.88 -3.53 -0.94
C VAL A 956 4.28 -3.93 -1.43
N LEU A 957 4.63 -3.58 -2.67
CA LEU A 957 5.93 -3.85 -3.26
C LEU A 957 7.06 -3.19 -2.45
N GLY A 958 6.94 -1.91 -2.12
CA GLY A 958 7.90 -1.18 -1.30
C GLY A 958 8.11 -1.82 0.08
N TYR A 959 7.04 -2.20 0.79
CA TYR A 959 7.16 -2.89 2.08
C TYR A 959 7.76 -4.29 1.95
N LYS A 960 7.43 -5.05 0.89
CA LYS A 960 8.03 -6.38 0.63
C LYS A 960 9.51 -6.29 0.29
N LEU A 961 9.93 -5.31 -0.53
CA LEU A 961 11.34 -5.05 -0.83
C LEU A 961 12.12 -4.67 0.43
N ARG A 962 11.57 -3.75 1.25
CA ARG A 962 12.13 -3.37 2.56
C ARG A 962 12.24 -4.59 3.50
N TYR A 963 11.22 -5.45 3.56
CA TYR A 963 11.24 -6.70 4.33
C TYR A 963 12.33 -7.69 3.85
N MET A 964 12.59 -7.75 2.54
CA MET A 964 13.68 -8.54 1.96
C MET A 964 15.05 -7.86 2.04
N GLY A 965 15.14 -6.60 2.50
CA GLY A 965 16.37 -5.82 2.59
C GLY A 965 16.84 -5.18 1.28
N GLU A 966 16.01 -5.15 0.24
CA GLU A 966 16.28 -4.44 -1.03
C GLU A 966 15.94 -2.95 -0.88
N LEU A 967 16.73 -2.26 -0.05
CA LEU A 967 16.40 -0.92 0.46
C LEU A 967 16.43 0.17 -0.62
N GLU A 968 17.32 0.10 -1.61
CA GLU A 968 17.39 1.11 -2.69
C GLU A 968 16.17 1.01 -3.63
N GLN A 969 15.75 -0.22 -3.96
CA GLN A 969 14.53 -0.48 -4.73
C GLN A 969 13.29 -0.08 -3.92
N ALA A 970 13.26 -0.37 -2.61
CA ALA A 970 12.20 0.10 -1.72
C ALA A 970 12.12 1.65 -1.68
N LYS A 971 13.27 2.34 -1.58
CA LYS A 971 13.37 3.80 -1.63
C LYS A 971 12.79 4.34 -2.94
N TYR A 972 13.23 3.82 -4.08
CA TYR A 972 12.72 4.22 -5.39
C TYR A 972 11.19 4.03 -5.51
N ILE A 973 10.66 2.88 -5.06
CA ILE A 973 9.20 2.63 -5.07
C ILE A 973 8.46 3.60 -4.13
N PHE A 974 8.97 3.90 -2.94
CA PHE A 974 8.35 4.87 -2.04
C PHE A 974 8.51 6.34 -2.50
N GLU A 975 9.57 6.67 -3.24
CA GLU A 975 9.67 7.94 -3.95
C GLU A 975 8.59 8.08 -5.01
N ILE A 976 8.29 7.02 -5.78
CA ILE A 976 7.13 6.99 -6.69
C ILE A 976 5.82 7.17 -5.92
N VAL A 977 5.57 6.40 -4.85
CA VAL A 977 4.33 6.50 -4.06
C VAL A 977 4.14 7.92 -3.50
N LYS A 978 5.17 8.53 -2.91
CA LYS A 978 5.16 9.92 -2.44
C LYS A 978 4.96 10.93 -3.58
N ASN A 979 5.54 10.68 -4.74
CA ASN A 979 5.39 11.57 -5.89
C ASN A 979 3.99 11.49 -6.51
N LEU A 980 3.34 10.34 -6.48
CA LEU A 980 1.97 10.14 -6.96
C LEU A 980 0.91 10.61 -5.94
N PHE A 981 1.16 10.42 -4.64
CA PHE A 981 0.21 10.61 -3.54
C PHE A 981 0.82 11.48 -2.39
N PRO A 982 1.16 12.77 -2.63
CA PRO A 982 1.82 13.67 -1.67
C PRO A 982 0.88 14.31 -0.63
N GLU A 983 -0.42 14.04 -0.71
CA GLU A 983 -1.40 14.31 0.33
C GLU A 983 -1.44 13.22 1.42
N GLU A 984 -0.87 12.05 1.14
CA GLU A 984 -0.80 10.94 2.10
C GLU A 984 0.45 11.08 2.99
N PRO A 985 0.30 11.35 4.31
CA PRO A 985 1.43 11.47 5.22
C PRO A 985 2.20 10.14 5.36
N GLN A 986 1.50 9.01 5.20
CA GLN A 986 2.11 7.68 5.19
C GLN A 986 3.15 7.54 4.06
N SER A 987 2.95 8.14 2.88
CA SER A 987 3.94 8.10 1.78
C SER A 987 5.27 8.79 2.12
N TYR A 988 5.24 9.81 2.99
CA TYR A 988 6.46 10.46 3.49
C TYR A 988 7.11 9.62 4.58
N ARG A 989 6.30 9.05 5.50
CA ARG A 989 6.76 8.17 6.57
C ARG A 989 7.39 6.88 6.03
N ASP A 990 6.77 6.23 5.05
CA ASP A 990 7.27 5.01 4.41
C ASP A 990 8.67 5.24 3.81
N LEU A 991 8.86 6.36 3.11
CA LEU A 991 10.16 6.78 2.58
C LEU A 991 11.15 7.14 3.71
N ALA A 992 10.71 7.86 4.75
CA ALA A 992 11.56 8.23 5.89
C ALA A 992 12.11 7.01 6.64
N LEU A 993 11.32 5.94 6.76
CA LEU A 993 11.74 4.66 7.36
C LEU A 993 12.84 3.98 6.53
N VAL A 994 12.72 3.96 5.20
CA VAL A 994 13.76 3.39 4.33
C VAL A 994 15.03 4.25 4.32
N LEU A 995 14.91 5.57 4.31
CA LEU A 995 16.05 6.49 4.42
C LEU A 995 16.79 6.34 5.77
N ASP A 996 16.07 6.10 6.88
CA ASP A 996 16.67 5.78 8.19
C ASP A 996 17.42 4.43 8.20
N GLU A 997 17.01 3.47 7.35
CA GLU A 997 17.68 2.17 7.21
C GLU A 997 18.88 2.21 6.24
N LEU A 998 18.83 3.04 5.20
CA LEU A 998 19.97 3.36 4.32
C LEU A 998 21.03 4.25 5.00
N GLY A 999 20.68 4.90 6.11
CA GLY A 999 21.57 5.83 6.83
C GLY A 999 21.52 7.27 6.33
N GLU A 1000 20.58 7.63 5.46
CA GLU A 1000 20.32 8.98 4.95
C GLU A 1000 19.57 9.83 6.00
N ALA A 1001 20.15 9.94 7.19
CA ALA A 1001 19.53 10.47 8.41
C ALA A 1001 18.90 11.87 8.25
N GLN A 1002 19.53 12.78 7.51
CA GLN A 1002 18.95 14.11 7.24
C GLN A 1002 17.72 14.03 6.32
N ALA A 1003 17.77 13.22 5.26
CA ALA A 1003 16.64 13.07 4.34
C ALA A 1003 15.44 12.38 5.02
N ALA A 1004 15.70 11.40 5.89
CA ALA A 1004 14.68 10.81 6.76
C ALA A 1004 14.03 11.86 7.67
N PHE A 1005 14.84 12.70 8.34
CA PHE A 1005 14.34 13.79 9.19
C PHE A 1005 13.49 14.80 8.40
N ASP A 1006 13.95 15.19 7.20
CA ASP A 1006 13.22 16.12 6.34
C ASP A 1006 11.88 15.55 5.89
N MET A 1007 11.78 14.24 5.59
CA MET A 1007 10.50 13.60 5.26
C MET A 1007 9.55 13.50 6.47
N TYR A 1008 10.04 13.21 7.68
CA TYR A 1008 9.23 13.29 8.90
C TYR A 1008 8.71 14.72 9.16
N LYS A 1009 9.55 15.74 8.93
CA LYS A 1009 9.18 17.15 9.06
C LYS A 1009 8.07 17.55 8.06
N GLU A 1010 8.11 17.05 6.82
CA GLU A 1010 7.07 17.33 5.83
C GLU A 1010 5.67 16.84 6.27
N VAL A 1011 5.57 15.73 7.00
CA VAL A 1011 4.29 15.27 7.59
C VAL A 1011 3.74 16.26 8.62
N LEU A 1012 4.61 16.91 9.40
CA LEU A 1012 4.22 17.84 10.47
C LEU A 1012 3.84 19.23 9.94
N ASP A 1013 4.46 19.70 8.86
CA ASP A 1013 4.19 21.02 8.27
C ASP A 1013 2.92 21.05 7.39
N ARG A 1014 2.70 19.99 6.60
CA ARG A 1014 1.69 19.99 5.52
C ARG A 1014 0.25 20.09 6.03
N PRO A 1015 -0.68 20.65 5.22
CA PRO A 1015 -2.10 20.43 5.43
C PRO A 1015 -2.41 18.95 5.16
N MET A 1016 -3.10 18.32 6.10
CA MET A 1016 -3.38 16.88 6.11
C MET A 1016 -4.89 16.66 6.18
N PRO A 1017 -5.50 15.84 5.31
CA PRO A 1017 -6.90 15.44 5.43
C PRO A 1017 -7.20 14.80 6.80
N GLU A 1018 -8.33 15.16 7.42
CA GLU A 1018 -8.67 14.69 8.77
C GLU A 1018 -8.68 13.16 8.93
N ARG A 1019 -8.91 12.42 7.83
CA ARG A 1019 -8.82 10.95 7.76
C ARG A 1019 -7.51 10.38 8.32
N PHE A 1020 -6.40 11.10 8.21
CA PHE A 1020 -5.08 10.62 8.67
C PHE A 1020 -4.68 11.10 10.08
N THR A 1021 -5.59 11.71 10.85
CA THR A 1021 -5.25 12.30 12.16
C THR A 1021 -4.87 11.23 13.19
N GLY A 1022 -3.65 11.29 13.69
CA GLY A 1022 -3.04 10.34 14.63
C GLY A 1022 -1.60 9.99 14.24
N ILE A 1023 -1.28 9.99 12.95
CA ILE A 1023 0.05 9.67 12.41
C ILE A 1023 1.14 10.64 12.89
N GLU A 1024 0.78 11.89 13.22
CA GLU A 1024 1.71 12.89 13.74
C GLU A 1024 2.40 12.42 15.03
N GLN A 1025 1.73 11.64 15.88
CA GLN A 1025 2.32 11.10 17.10
C GLN A 1025 3.40 10.06 16.79
N ILE A 1026 3.12 9.18 15.84
CA ILE A 1026 4.00 8.06 15.46
C ILE A 1026 5.25 8.59 14.75
N VAL A 1027 5.06 9.57 13.85
CA VAL A 1027 6.16 10.32 13.22
C VAL A 1027 7.02 11.04 14.26
N LEU A 1028 6.44 11.65 15.29
CA LEU A 1028 7.22 12.28 16.36
C LEU A 1028 8.03 11.25 17.18
N VAL A 1029 7.51 10.04 17.41
CA VAL A 1029 8.25 8.94 18.07
C VAL A 1029 9.42 8.45 17.20
N GLU A 1030 9.22 8.33 15.89
CA GLU A 1030 10.23 7.83 14.93
C GLU A 1030 11.33 8.87 14.65
N MET A 1031 10.94 10.13 14.43
CA MET A 1031 11.85 11.27 14.29
C MET A 1031 12.73 11.45 15.53
N ASN A 1032 12.19 11.28 16.74
CA ASN A 1032 12.99 11.41 17.98
C ASN A 1032 13.93 10.22 18.22
N ARG A 1033 13.60 9.01 17.77
CA ARG A 1033 14.53 7.88 17.70
C ARG A 1033 15.68 8.20 16.73
N LEU A 1034 15.36 8.63 15.51
CA LEU A 1034 16.34 9.03 14.49
C LEU A 1034 17.31 10.09 15.03
N LEU A 1035 16.81 11.17 15.64
CA LEU A 1035 17.63 12.23 16.23
C LEU A 1035 18.54 11.70 17.36
N SER A 1036 18.00 10.86 18.24
CA SER A 1036 18.76 10.30 19.37
C SER A 1036 19.87 9.35 18.90
N ARG A 1037 19.57 8.50 17.91
CA ARG A 1037 20.50 7.54 17.27
C ARG A 1037 21.61 8.27 16.51
N SER A 1038 21.25 9.25 15.68
CA SER A 1038 22.19 10.06 14.91
C SER A 1038 23.18 10.78 15.82
N LYS A 1039 22.67 11.42 16.88
CA LYS A 1039 23.49 12.11 17.89
C LYS A 1039 24.42 11.17 18.65
N ALA A 1040 23.98 9.93 18.94
CA ALA A 1040 24.83 8.90 19.55
C ALA A 1040 25.94 8.40 18.61
N GLN A 1041 25.72 8.47 17.28
CA GLN A 1041 26.70 8.17 16.24
C GLN A 1041 27.63 9.36 15.91
N GLY A 1042 27.36 10.56 16.47
CA GLY A 1042 28.13 11.79 16.21
C GLY A 1042 27.66 12.60 15.00
N LEU A 1043 26.49 12.26 14.43
CA LEU A 1043 25.82 13.03 13.38
C LEU A 1043 24.92 14.09 14.00
N ASP A 1044 25.12 15.36 13.62
CA ASP A 1044 24.29 16.50 14.02
C ASP A 1044 23.39 16.89 12.83
N LEU A 1045 22.06 16.81 13.02
CA LEU A 1045 21.06 17.04 11.97
C LEU A 1045 20.49 18.46 12.04
N ASP A 1046 20.07 19.03 10.90
CA ASP A 1046 19.53 20.39 10.85
C ASP A 1046 18.09 20.46 11.38
N THR A 1047 17.94 20.58 12.70
CA THR A 1047 16.64 20.77 13.35
C THR A 1047 16.20 22.23 13.43
N ARG A 1048 16.81 23.19 12.70
CA ARG A 1048 16.51 24.63 12.85
C ARG A 1048 15.11 25.05 12.40
N ARG A 1049 14.33 24.14 11.79
CA ARG A 1049 13.00 24.37 11.22
C ARG A 1049 11.87 23.62 11.93
N ILE A 1050 12.10 23.05 13.12
CA ILE A 1050 11.07 22.45 13.97
C ILE A 1050 11.07 23.13 15.35
N ASP A 1051 9.91 23.19 16.01
CA ASP A 1051 9.82 23.68 17.39
C ASP A 1051 10.60 22.72 18.33
N PRO A 1052 11.56 23.22 19.14
CA PRO A 1052 12.29 22.40 20.10
C PRO A 1052 11.41 21.62 21.09
N ALA A 1053 10.15 22.02 21.32
CA ALA A 1053 9.21 21.28 22.15
C ALA A 1053 8.85 19.88 21.58
N PHE A 1054 8.96 19.69 20.26
CA PHE A 1054 8.81 18.38 19.60
C PHE A 1054 10.06 17.49 19.78
N ILE A 1055 11.22 18.03 20.16
CA ILE A 1055 12.47 17.29 20.29
C ILE A 1055 12.61 16.73 21.71
N ARG A 1056 12.18 15.48 21.92
CA ARG A 1056 12.31 14.73 23.17
C ARG A 1056 12.58 13.24 22.92
N PRO A 1057 13.69 12.67 23.41
CA PRO A 1057 13.99 11.24 23.24
C PRO A 1057 12.90 10.31 23.78
N VAL A 1058 12.48 9.35 22.94
CA VAL A 1058 11.54 8.28 23.29
C VAL A 1058 12.28 6.95 23.23
N GLU A 1059 12.34 6.25 24.37
CA GLU A 1059 12.81 4.88 24.51
C GLU A 1059 11.68 4.00 25.03
N ALA A 1060 11.58 2.76 24.55
CA ALA A 1060 10.61 1.79 25.06
C ALA A 1060 11.21 0.39 25.16
N ASP A 1061 10.85 -0.35 26.21
CA ASP A 1061 11.25 -1.75 26.32
C ASP A 1061 10.58 -2.58 25.21
N LEU A 1062 9.32 -2.28 24.88
CA LEU A 1062 8.55 -2.85 23.76
C LEU A 1062 7.78 -1.75 23.02
N ARG A 1063 7.88 -1.74 21.69
CA ARG A 1063 7.03 -0.98 20.75
C ARG A 1063 6.46 -1.95 19.72
N VAL A 1064 5.19 -1.79 19.36
CA VAL A 1064 4.53 -2.52 18.28
C VAL A 1064 3.88 -1.51 17.35
N VAL A 1065 4.06 -1.66 16.04
CA VAL A 1065 3.39 -0.83 15.01
C VAL A 1065 2.74 -1.73 13.97
N ILE A 1066 1.50 -1.44 13.59
CA ILE A 1066 0.83 -2.10 12.46
C ILE A 1066 0.55 -1.10 11.34
N ASN A 1067 0.77 -1.53 10.09
CA ASN A 1067 0.56 -0.75 8.87
C ASN A 1067 -0.24 -1.60 7.88
N TRP A 1068 -0.95 -0.97 6.94
CA TRP A 1068 -1.70 -1.69 5.90
C TRP A 1068 -1.75 -0.95 4.56
N ASP A 1069 -2.07 -1.68 3.50
CA ASP A 1069 -2.02 -1.23 2.10
C ASP A 1069 -3.32 -0.58 1.57
N THR A 1070 -4.45 -0.86 2.22
CA THR A 1070 -5.80 -0.63 1.68
C THR A 1070 -6.54 0.46 2.45
N ASP A 1071 -7.02 1.47 1.72
CA ASP A 1071 -7.76 2.61 2.27
C ASP A 1071 -9.10 2.20 2.89
N ALA A 1072 -9.64 3.03 3.79
CA ALA A 1072 -10.91 2.81 4.49
C ALA A 1072 -11.04 1.40 5.10
N SER A 1073 -9.94 0.88 5.66
CA SER A 1073 -9.88 -0.38 6.40
C SER A 1073 -9.87 -0.11 7.90
N ASP A 1074 -10.63 -0.91 8.64
CA ASP A 1074 -10.82 -0.79 10.09
C ASP A 1074 -10.03 -1.91 10.79
N MET A 1075 -8.93 -1.53 11.45
CA MET A 1075 -7.87 -2.43 11.94
C MET A 1075 -7.34 -1.97 13.30
N ASP A 1076 -7.56 -2.81 14.31
CA ASP A 1076 -7.50 -2.47 15.74
C ASP A 1076 -6.35 -3.24 16.41
N LEU A 1077 -5.31 -2.55 16.87
CA LEU A 1077 -4.12 -3.15 17.47
C LEU A 1077 -4.39 -3.56 18.93
N TRP A 1078 -4.31 -4.86 19.19
CA TRP A 1078 -4.58 -5.46 20.49
C TRP A 1078 -3.30 -5.98 21.13
N VAL A 1079 -2.94 -5.48 22.31
CA VAL A 1079 -1.82 -6.01 23.10
C VAL A 1079 -2.26 -6.36 24.50
N THR A 1080 -2.19 -7.64 24.87
CA THR A 1080 -2.46 -8.12 26.22
C THR A 1080 -1.16 -8.20 27.01
N ASP A 1081 -1.09 -7.55 28.17
CA ASP A 1081 0.10 -7.51 29.01
C ASP A 1081 0.24 -8.72 29.95
N ALA A 1082 1.38 -8.80 30.65
CA ALA A 1082 1.69 -9.88 31.58
C ALA A 1082 0.82 -9.93 32.86
N THR A 1083 -0.12 -8.99 33.05
CA THR A 1083 -1.19 -9.09 34.08
C THR A 1083 -2.49 -9.70 33.54
N GLY A 1084 -2.57 -9.92 32.21
CA GLY A 1084 -3.81 -10.27 31.51
C GLY A 1084 -4.64 -9.05 31.10
N GLU A 1085 -4.14 -7.83 31.23
CA GLU A 1085 -4.87 -6.63 30.82
C GLU A 1085 -4.67 -6.34 29.33
N LYS A 1086 -5.78 -6.29 28.58
CA LYS A 1086 -5.81 -6.00 27.14
C LYS A 1086 -5.82 -4.48 26.88
N CYS A 1087 -4.86 -4.00 26.11
CA CYS A 1087 -4.84 -2.69 25.48
C CYS A 1087 -5.47 -2.79 24.07
N TYR A 1088 -6.41 -1.90 23.75
CA TYR A 1088 -7.16 -1.82 22.48
C TYR A 1088 -7.92 -0.48 22.43
N TYR A 1089 -8.67 -0.16 21.36
CA TYR A 1089 -9.28 1.16 21.16
C TYR A 1089 -10.08 1.72 22.36
N SER A 1090 -10.81 0.90 23.12
CA SER A 1090 -11.57 1.37 24.30
C SER A 1090 -10.78 1.34 25.62
N ASN A 1091 -9.59 0.71 25.65
CA ASN A 1091 -8.69 0.67 26.82
C ASN A 1091 -7.25 1.04 26.43
N LYS A 1092 -7.04 2.30 26.08
CA LYS A 1092 -5.77 2.80 25.51
C LYS A 1092 -4.61 2.94 26.51
N LEU A 1093 -4.84 2.67 27.80
CA LEU A 1093 -3.87 2.83 28.88
C LEU A 1093 -3.99 1.68 29.89
N THR A 1094 -3.05 0.74 29.88
CA THR A 1094 -3.04 -0.36 30.85
C THR A 1094 -2.41 0.05 32.18
N LYS A 1095 -2.74 -0.67 33.25
CA LYS A 1095 -2.21 -0.42 34.61
C LYS A 1095 -0.74 -0.81 34.74
N SER A 1096 -0.20 -1.61 33.82
CA SER A 1096 1.24 -1.89 33.72
C SER A 1096 2.04 -0.74 33.07
N GLY A 1097 1.36 0.19 32.38
CA GLY A 1097 2.00 1.31 31.70
C GLY A 1097 2.17 1.12 30.19
N GLY A 1098 1.35 0.29 29.55
CA GLY A 1098 1.18 0.27 28.09
C GLY A 1098 0.25 1.40 27.61
N HIS A 1099 0.51 1.91 26.41
CA HIS A 1099 -0.23 3.00 25.76
C HIS A 1099 -0.49 2.68 24.29
N LEU A 1100 -1.74 2.81 23.85
CA LEU A 1100 -2.14 2.72 22.45
C LEU A 1100 -2.28 4.11 21.81
N SER A 1101 -1.97 4.23 20.53
CA SER A 1101 -2.14 5.44 19.72
C SER A 1101 -3.59 5.94 19.66
N ARG A 1102 -3.79 7.05 18.93
CA ARG A 1102 -5.11 7.34 18.37
C ARG A 1102 -5.57 6.16 17.50
N ASP A 1103 -6.89 5.97 17.49
CA ASP A 1103 -7.58 4.90 16.75
C ASP A 1103 -7.88 5.44 15.35
N VAL A 1104 -7.63 4.60 14.33
CA VAL A 1104 -7.65 5.00 12.91
C VAL A 1104 -8.72 4.24 12.11
N THR A 1105 -9.98 4.35 12.54
CA THR A 1105 -11.19 3.83 11.82
C THR A 1105 -11.35 4.23 10.34
N GLN A 1106 -10.64 5.24 9.81
CA GLN A 1106 -10.80 5.70 8.41
C GLN A 1106 -9.50 6.09 7.72
N GLY A 1107 -8.72 5.12 7.22
CA GLY A 1107 -7.63 5.42 6.29
C GLY A 1107 -6.67 4.25 6.09
N TYR A 1108 -5.40 4.59 5.91
CA TYR A 1108 -4.29 3.72 6.29
C TYR A 1108 -3.93 4.01 7.74
N GLY A 1109 -3.37 3.01 8.42
CA GLY A 1109 -2.70 3.21 9.69
C GLY A 1109 -1.45 4.12 9.55
N PRO A 1110 -0.66 4.25 10.63
CA PRO A 1110 -0.41 3.14 11.55
C PRO A 1110 -1.20 3.21 12.85
N GLU A 1111 -1.36 2.06 13.52
CA GLU A 1111 -1.57 2.02 14.96
C GLU A 1111 -0.27 1.64 15.69
N GLU A 1112 -0.06 2.21 16.88
CA GLU A 1112 1.14 2.03 17.69
C GLU A 1112 0.79 1.67 19.14
N TYR A 1113 1.42 0.63 19.67
CA TYR A 1113 1.47 0.34 21.11
C TYR A 1113 2.88 0.57 21.64
N LEU A 1114 3.00 1.27 22.77
CA LEU A 1114 4.25 1.58 23.46
C LEU A 1114 4.17 1.19 24.94
N VAL A 1115 5.21 0.56 25.48
CA VAL A 1115 5.41 0.43 26.93
C VAL A 1115 6.84 0.82 27.31
N ARG A 1116 6.98 1.95 28.03
CA ARG A 1116 8.29 2.52 28.39
C ARG A 1116 9.14 1.56 29.23
N LYS A 1117 8.50 0.80 30.12
CA LYS A 1117 9.13 -0.24 30.94
C LYS A 1117 8.24 -1.47 31.02
N ALA A 1118 8.67 -2.57 30.40
CA ALA A 1118 7.89 -3.80 30.35
C ALA A 1118 7.90 -4.48 31.73
N ILE A 1119 6.76 -5.00 32.15
CA ILE A 1119 6.68 -5.84 33.34
C ILE A 1119 7.09 -7.28 32.98
N PRO A 1120 7.87 -7.98 33.82
CA PRO A 1120 8.27 -9.35 33.53
C PRO A 1120 7.11 -10.33 33.36
N GLY A 1121 7.12 -11.06 32.25
CA GLY A 1121 6.09 -12.00 31.80
C GLY A 1121 5.81 -11.87 30.29
N PRO A 1122 4.78 -12.57 29.78
CA PRO A 1122 4.42 -12.55 28.36
C PRO A 1122 3.52 -11.36 27.99
N TYR A 1123 3.72 -10.83 26.79
CA TYR A 1123 2.87 -9.88 26.09
C TYR A 1123 2.35 -10.54 24.81
N ARG A 1124 1.03 -10.59 24.63
CA ARG A 1124 0.41 -11.16 23.42
C ARG A 1124 -0.01 -10.05 22.47
N ILE A 1125 0.37 -10.17 21.20
CA ILE A 1125 0.10 -9.19 20.15
C ILE A 1125 -0.89 -9.79 19.15
N GLN A 1126 -1.98 -9.06 18.90
CA GLN A 1126 -3.06 -9.41 17.99
C GLN A 1126 -3.51 -8.17 17.21
N THR A 1127 -4.22 -8.39 16.10
CA THR A 1127 -4.91 -7.34 15.35
C THR A 1127 -6.31 -7.84 15.02
N ASP A 1128 -7.35 -7.07 15.33
CA ASP A 1128 -8.70 -7.37 14.84
C ASP A 1128 -8.98 -6.55 13.58
N TYR A 1129 -9.59 -7.20 12.60
CA TYR A 1129 -9.90 -6.63 11.29
C TYR A 1129 -11.41 -6.71 11.05
N TYR A 1130 -12.11 -5.61 11.29
CA TYR A 1130 -13.56 -5.55 11.11
C TYR A 1130 -13.94 -5.63 9.62
N GLY A 1131 -13.16 -4.99 8.75
CA GLY A 1131 -13.29 -5.05 7.30
C GLY A 1131 -12.70 -3.83 6.58
N THR A 1132 -13.03 -3.68 5.30
CA THR A 1132 -12.79 -2.45 4.52
C THR A 1132 -14.06 -2.03 3.78
N HIS A 1133 -14.19 -0.72 3.59
CA HIS A 1133 -15.22 -0.07 2.79
C HIS A 1133 -14.71 0.36 1.39
N SER A 1134 -13.45 0.05 1.04
CA SER A 1134 -12.91 0.34 -0.30
C SER A 1134 -13.71 -0.35 -1.41
N GLN A 1135 -14.12 0.43 -2.42
CA GLN A 1135 -14.76 -0.09 -3.64
C GLN A 1135 -13.74 -0.67 -4.65
N LYS A 1136 -12.44 -0.35 -4.50
CA LYS A 1136 -11.35 -0.89 -5.32
C LYS A 1136 -10.46 -1.82 -4.48
N MET A 1137 -10.90 -3.07 -4.33
CA MET A 1137 -10.06 -4.17 -3.85
C MET A 1137 -9.57 -4.99 -5.06
N LEU A 1138 -8.28 -4.84 -5.40
CA LEU A 1138 -7.59 -5.70 -6.38
C LEU A 1138 -6.82 -6.85 -5.70
N ALA A 1139 -6.71 -6.79 -4.37
CA ALA A 1139 -6.10 -7.81 -3.51
C ALA A 1139 -6.84 -7.84 -2.15
N PRO A 1140 -6.70 -8.92 -1.36
CA PRO A 1140 -6.96 -8.90 0.08
C PRO A 1140 -6.05 -7.88 0.78
N VAL A 1141 -6.47 -7.38 1.95
CA VAL A 1141 -5.69 -6.37 2.70
C VAL A 1141 -4.41 -7.00 3.27
N THR A 1142 -3.27 -6.33 3.10
CA THR A 1142 -1.98 -6.80 3.63
C THR A 1142 -1.60 -6.03 4.89
N LEU A 1143 -1.49 -6.75 6.01
CA LEU A 1143 -1.07 -6.27 7.33
C LEU A 1143 0.45 -6.43 7.50
N TYR A 1144 1.14 -5.35 7.84
CA TYR A 1144 2.56 -5.31 8.17
C TYR A 1144 2.74 -4.94 9.65
N ALA A 1145 3.08 -5.93 10.48
CA ALA A 1145 3.33 -5.75 11.90
C ALA A 1145 4.84 -5.70 12.19
N GLU A 1146 5.30 -4.62 12.83
CA GLU A 1146 6.67 -4.47 13.32
C GLU A 1146 6.69 -4.51 14.85
N VAL A 1147 7.49 -5.42 15.40
CA VAL A 1147 7.70 -5.60 16.84
C VAL A 1147 9.14 -5.21 17.16
N TYR A 1148 9.31 -4.16 17.96
CA TYR A 1148 10.61 -3.67 18.41
C TYR A 1148 10.80 -3.94 19.90
N THR A 1149 11.98 -4.40 20.29
CA THR A 1149 12.42 -4.43 21.70
C THR A 1149 13.57 -3.48 21.92
N ASP A 1150 13.65 -2.88 23.11
CA ASP A 1150 14.68 -1.89 23.46
C ASP A 1150 14.75 -0.72 22.45
N TYR A 1151 13.58 -0.33 21.95
CA TYR A 1151 13.38 0.73 20.96
C TYR A 1151 14.02 2.05 21.41
N GLY A 1152 14.82 2.65 20.53
CA GLY A 1152 15.60 3.86 20.79
C GLY A 1152 16.94 3.65 21.50
N ARG A 1153 17.31 2.40 21.86
CA ARG A 1153 18.56 2.07 22.57
C ARG A 1153 19.58 1.39 21.65
N PRO A 1154 20.87 1.32 22.04
CA PRO A 1154 21.89 0.55 21.28
C PRO A 1154 21.58 -0.94 21.13
N GLU A 1155 20.78 -1.49 22.04
CA GLU A 1155 20.33 -2.89 22.06
C GLU A 1155 19.01 -3.13 21.30
N GLU A 1156 18.53 -2.15 20.53
CA GLU A 1156 17.26 -2.25 19.77
C GLU A 1156 17.25 -3.48 18.83
N THR A 1157 16.21 -4.30 18.92
CA THR A 1157 15.92 -5.36 17.94
C THR A 1157 14.57 -5.12 17.28
N ARG A 1158 14.44 -5.53 16.01
CA ARG A 1158 13.19 -5.46 15.23
C ARG A 1158 12.88 -6.82 14.63
N LYS A 1159 11.63 -7.28 14.77
CA LYS A 1159 11.07 -8.37 13.96
C LYS A 1159 9.82 -7.88 13.23
N THR A 1160 9.76 -8.13 11.94
CA THR A 1160 8.62 -7.76 11.08
C THR A 1160 7.88 -9.03 10.65
N SER A 1161 6.56 -8.98 10.52
CA SER A 1161 5.76 -10.06 9.95
C SER A 1161 4.61 -9.49 9.12
N VAL A 1162 4.28 -10.21 8.05
CA VAL A 1162 3.34 -9.77 7.01
C VAL A 1162 2.23 -10.80 6.92
N PHE A 1163 0.97 -10.39 6.99
CA PHE A 1163 -0.21 -11.25 6.92
C PHE A 1163 -1.16 -10.73 5.84
N ARG A 1164 -1.95 -11.60 5.21
CA ARG A 1164 -3.06 -11.18 4.34
C ARG A 1164 -4.40 -11.48 5.01
N LEU A 1165 -5.38 -10.61 4.77
CA LEU A 1165 -6.65 -10.58 5.48
C LEU A 1165 -7.79 -10.88 4.49
N ASP A 1166 -8.21 -12.13 4.49
CA ASP A 1166 -9.14 -12.67 3.49
C ASP A 1166 -10.61 -12.65 3.96
N GLY A 1167 -10.87 -12.35 5.24
CA GLY A 1167 -12.20 -12.37 5.85
C GLY A 1167 -12.53 -11.12 6.68
N ARG A 1168 -13.81 -10.72 6.70
CA ARG A 1168 -14.32 -9.66 7.60
C ARG A 1168 -14.49 -10.21 9.02
N LYS A 1169 -14.17 -9.39 10.04
CA LYS A 1169 -14.12 -9.75 11.47
C LYS A 1169 -13.14 -10.89 11.76
N GLN A 1170 -11.88 -10.67 11.43
CA GLN A 1170 -10.78 -11.62 11.59
C GLN A 1170 -9.75 -11.13 12.62
N VAL A 1171 -9.66 -11.82 13.77
CA VAL A 1171 -8.57 -11.61 14.73
C VAL A 1171 -7.33 -12.39 14.30
N VAL A 1172 -6.27 -11.67 13.94
CA VAL A 1172 -4.95 -12.24 13.61
C VAL A 1172 -4.07 -12.28 14.86
N HIS A 1173 -3.44 -13.43 15.12
CA HIS A 1173 -2.36 -13.53 16.12
C HIS A 1173 -1.02 -13.22 15.47
N VAL A 1174 -0.44 -12.09 15.88
CA VAL A 1174 0.84 -11.59 15.36
C VAL A 1174 2.00 -12.31 16.07
N GLY A 1175 1.94 -12.44 17.39
CA GLY A 1175 2.99 -13.13 18.15
C GLY A 1175 2.92 -12.90 19.66
N ASP A 1176 3.92 -13.43 20.37
CA ASP A 1176 4.12 -13.25 21.81
C ASP A 1176 5.55 -12.76 22.10
N VAL A 1177 5.70 -11.81 23.04
CA VAL A 1177 6.99 -11.29 23.52
C VAL A 1177 7.11 -11.50 25.02
N THR A 1178 8.18 -12.13 25.49
CA THR A 1178 8.37 -12.42 26.93
C THR A 1178 9.56 -11.66 27.51
N TYR A 1179 9.30 -10.86 28.55
CA TYR A 1179 10.33 -10.18 29.34
C TYR A 1179 10.69 -11.02 30.56
N GLY A 1180 11.96 -11.40 30.66
CA GLY A 1180 12.45 -12.23 31.75
C GLY A 1180 12.33 -11.55 33.12
N ARG A 1181 11.74 -12.26 34.09
CA ARG A 1181 12.04 -11.99 35.50
C ARG A 1181 13.32 -12.75 35.80
N ASN A 1182 14.19 -12.20 36.65
CA ASN A 1182 15.38 -12.90 37.09
C ASN A 1182 14.99 -14.03 38.08
N GLN A 1183 14.44 -15.12 37.55
CA GLN A 1183 14.37 -16.41 38.23
C GLN A 1183 15.69 -17.13 37.94
N GLN A 1184 16.31 -17.70 38.97
CA GLN A 1184 17.45 -18.60 38.79
C GLN A 1184 16.95 -19.97 38.32
N GLU A 1185 16.58 -20.07 37.04
CA GLU A 1185 16.41 -21.37 36.40
C GLU A 1185 17.77 -22.02 36.19
N GLY A 1186 18.16 -22.81 37.19
CA GLY A 1186 18.96 -24.01 36.98
C GLY A 1186 20.32 -23.82 36.29
N MET A 1187 21.19 -22.94 36.81
CA MET A 1187 22.62 -23.28 36.77
C MET A 1187 22.86 -24.50 37.66
N THR A 1188 22.51 -25.68 37.14
CA THR A 1188 22.89 -26.96 37.72
C THR A 1188 24.34 -27.29 37.34
N ARG A 1189 24.97 -28.15 38.13
CA ARG A 1189 26.20 -28.87 37.76
C ARG A 1189 25.97 -30.36 37.93
N ASP A 1190 26.44 -31.12 36.96
CA ASP A 1190 26.40 -32.57 37.04
C ASP A 1190 27.46 -33.05 38.05
N TYR A 1191 27.09 -34.02 38.88
CA TYR A 1191 27.92 -34.53 39.96
C TYR A 1191 27.91 -36.06 39.95
N GLN A 1192 29.09 -36.65 39.79
CA GLN A 1192 29.24 -38.10 39.86
C GLN A 1192 29.37 -38.54 41.33
N VAL A 1193 28.41 -39.35 41.77
CA VAL A 1193 28.26 -39.82 43.15
C VAL A 1193 29.34 -40.85 43.50
N LYS A 1194 30.05 -40.64 44.61
CA LYS A 1194 31.12 -41.55 45.03
C LYS A 1194 30.58 -42.71 45.86
N ALA A 1195 31.40 -43.76 46.02
CA ALA A 1195 31.04 -44.94 46.79
C ALA A 1195 30.73 -44.58 48.26
N GLY A 1196 29.50 -44.86 48.69
CA GLY A 1196 29.01 -44.59 50.05
C GLY A 1196 28.41 -43.20 50.28
N GLU A 1197 28.32 -42.35 49.26
CA GLU A 1197 27.64 -41.05 49.37
C GLU A 1197 26.11 -41.19 49.37
N THR A 1198 25.44 -40.29 50.09
CA THR A 1198 23.98 -40.21 50.24
C THR A 1198 23.49 -38.81 49.91
N ARG A 1199 22.20 -38.64 49.63
CA ARG A 1199 21.56 -37.32 49.43
C ARG A 1199 21.90 -36.32 50.55
N SER A 1200 22.01 -36.80 51.79
CA SER A 1200 22.40 -35.97 52.94
C SER A 1200 23.91 -35.70 53.04
N SER A 1201 24.81 -36.62 52.67
CA SER A 1201 26.26 -36.28 52.65
C SER A 1201 26.58 -35.36 51.48
N ILE A 1202 26.04 -35.61 50.29
CA ILE A 1202 26.22 -34.75 49.12
C ILE A 1202 25.69 -33.33 49.41
N ALA A 1203 24.53 -33.21 50.06
CA ALA A 1203 24.02 -31.89 50.47
C ALA A 1203 24.93 -31.17 51.50
N ALA A 1204 25.57 -31.89 52.43
CA ALA A 1204 26.58 -31.29 53.30
C ALA A 1204 27.82 -30.85 52.51
N ASP A 1205 28.40 -31.77 51.75
CA ASP A 1205 29.76 -31.66 51.22
C ASP A 1205 29.83 -30.89 49.89
N GLN A 1206 28.70 -30.74 49.19
CA GLN A 1206 28.59 -30.00 47.92
C GLN A 1206 27.70 -28.76 48.00
N LEU A 1207 26.79 -28.67 48.99
CA LEU A 1207 25.82 -27.57 49.13
C LEU A 1207 25.86 -26.88 50.50
N GLY A 1208 26.73 -27.33 51.41
CA GLY A 1208 26.98 -26.71 52.72
C GLY A 1208 25.99 -27.05 53.84
N ASP A 1209 24.90 -27.78 53.56
CA ASP A 1209 23.86 -28.09 54.54
C ASP A 1209 23.11 -29.39 54.20
N LYS A 1210 22.97 -30.27 55.19
CA LYS A 1210 22.29 -31.57 55.10
C LYS A 1210 20.80 -31.47 54.77
N GLU A 1211 20.13 -30.37 55.11
CA GLU A 1211 18.70 -30.21 54.78
C GLU A 1211 18.45 -29.78 53.31
N ARG A 1212 19.47 -29.28 52.61
CA ARG A 1212 19.43 -29.02 51.16
C ARG A 1212 19.31 -30.29 50.31
N LYS A 1213 19.30 -31.49 50.92
CA LYS A 1213 18.90 -32.76 50.28
C LYS A 1213 17.55 -32.67 49.54
N LYS A 1214 16.66 -31.79 49.99
CA LYS A 1214 15.36 -31.49 49.34
C LYS A 1214 15.53 -30.81 47.98
N GLU A 1215 16.57 -30.00 47.78
CA GLU A 1215 16.90 -29.40 46.48
C GLU A 1215 17.48 -30.45 45.53
N ILE A 1216 18.30 -31.38 46.03
CA ILE A 1216 18.79 -32.53 45.25
C ILE A 1216 17.60 -33.37 44.76
N ILE A 1217 16.64 -33.70 45.64
CA ILE A 1217 15.41 -34.42 45.25
C ILE A 1217 14.55 -33.61 44.26
N ARG A 1218 14.54 -32.27 44.35
CA ARG A 1218 13.80 -31.41 43.39
C ARG A 1218 14.42 -31.41 41.99
N LEU A 1219 15.73 -31.63 41.87
CA LEU A 1219 16.47 -31.67 40.61
C LEU A 1219 16.65 -33.09 40.06
N ASN A 1220 16.40 -34.11 40.89
CA ASN A 1220 16.58 -35.53 40.60
C ASN A 1220 15.39 -36.30 41.20
N PRO A 1221 14.18 -36.24 40.59
CA PRO A 1221 12.94 -36.75 41.19
C PRO A 1221 12.98 -38.25 41.50
N GLU A 1222 13.73 -39.03 40.73
CA GLU A 1222 13.99 -40.46 40.94
C GLU A 1222 14.80 -40.75 42.22
N LEU A 1223 15.49 -39.75 42.78
CA LEU A 1223 16.13 -39.82 44.09
C LEU A 1223 15.16 -39.46 45.23
N LYS A 1224 13.85 -39.35 45.00
CA LYS A 1224 12.86 -39.19 46.07
C LYS A 1224 12.78 -40.44 46.97
N GLU A 1225 12.75 -41.62 46.36
CA GLU A 1225 12.40 -42.88 47.03
C GLU A 1225 13.60 -43.82 47.24
N ARG A 1226 14.79 -43.43 46.78
CA ARG A 1226 16.07 -44.13 46.99
C ARG A 1226 17.22 -43.15 47.25
N GLU A 1227 18.34 -43.68 47.74
CA GLU A 1227 19.64 -43.00 47.65
C GLU A 1227 20.25 -43.16 46.23
N PRO A 1228 21.15 -42.26 45.81
CA PRO A 1228 21.92 -42.45 44.58
C PRO A 1228 22.94 -43.58 44.72
N LYS A 1229 23.36 -44.14 43.58
CA LYS A 1229 24.33 -45.23 43.47
C LYS A 1229 25.73 -44.68 43.18
N ALA A 1230 26.76 -45.42 43.57
CA ALA A 1230 28.14 -45.09 43.19
C ALA A 1230 28.30 -45.06 41.66
N GLY A 1231 28.90 -44.00 41.13
CA GLY A 1231 29.07 -43.76 39.69
C GLY A 1231 27.88 -43.06 39.01
N GLU A 1232 26.73 -42.94 39.66
CA GLU A 1232 25.54 -42.26 39.14
C GLU A 1232 25.79 -40.74 39.00
N ILE A 1233 25.34 -40.14 37.91
CA ILE A 1233 25.47 -38.70 37.67
C ILE A 1233 24.16 -38.02 38.07
N ILE A 1234 24.22 -37.07 39.00
CA ILE A 1234 23.05 -36.37 39.54
C ILE A 1234 23.24 -34.85 39.41
N LYS A 1235 22.16 -34.10 39.20
CA LYS A 1235 22.19 -32.65 39.03
C LYS A 1235 22.12 -31.93 40.37
N LEU A 1236 23.18 -31.21 40.73
CA LEU A 1236 23.22 -30.35 41.91
C LEU A 1236 23.01 -28.88 41.53
N PRO A 1237 22.53 -28.01 42.44
CA PRO A 1237 22.77 -26.57 42.31
C PRO A 1237 24.27 -26.26 42.19
N ARG A 1238 24.63 -25.20 41.45
CA ARG A 1238 25.97 -24.60 41.55
C ARG A 1238 26.20 -23.96 42.91
#